data_AF-A0A7R9T3G5-F1
#
_entry.id   AF-A0A7R9T3G5-F1
#
_cell.length_a   1.000
_cell.length_b   1.000
_cell.length_c   1.000
_cell.angle_alpha   90.00
_cell.angle_beta   90.00
_cell.angle_gamma   90.00
#
_symmetry.space_group_name_H-M   'P 1'
#
loop_
_entity.id
_entity.type
_entity.pdbx_description
1 polymer ?
#
loop_
_entity_poly.entity_id
_entity_poly.type
_entity_poly.pdbx_seq_one_letter_code
_entity_poly.pdbx_strand_id
1 'polypeptide(L)'
;MRERSNGAAPAVRRARDEATSRSTRFIDFQTSLIRDKTLARSLARAMSEPTETKTADPLNWKNEENVKRFVRPSRWLSLDIAGYPMLRINWVSAALASSLLWGFIIWVLVDETGSSSEVTRWTGWITSNFTWLYIVTQDVWFIFILYLLGTKYKDVKLGRDDEEPAFDYYEWFSMMFACGIGVGLYTFSVMEPISYYRGAVSKLPIVNDDQRAQQAITLTLFHWGLHGWIPYVLVAMTLGVVCYRHGRPMTIRSAFYPLFGENINGLFGDAIDALSIATTTFGVCTSLGLGVTTIASTMNRLNSDVDPNDDATKILIIWLITAVACTSVILGLKNGIRRLSKITFSIGLILLFGIIVADNPWFLLNSFVQSMGHYVQWVTQLGWDTDTWPASEAIMRDTGAWHYLAWGAKGESDAIARTLSTRGATALTDTDLNTMWGVRTDDGFMNSWTIFYWGWWISWAPFVGMFIARISRGRTVGEVIKGAFIAPVLFGFFYLTVLGSLGIKMERIAELALTTLPTDVDWRSGDVDCANLGYADDGTPTTAGSIQLAKEGYYALSCRPTSSHILDIVEPYGKLSTLFQAMILIAIILYFITSSDSGSYVDDLISAMGYENPPVLQKVYWACTEGALAQALVTSGGLKVVQGVSIVCGLPFTFALNFMVVSLWRALKDEFNDEAQQKNSQGVQYVHAGRPRRVRAGNRRRERAGSQNARRRRIEKLHLPVRRDSQGEDRRGDG
;
A
#
# COMPACT_ATOMS: atom_id res chain seq x y z
N MET A 1 -45.42 -55.32 40.31
CA MET A 1 -46.51 -54.37 40.00
C MET A 1 -46.62 -54.30 38.48
N ARG A 2 -47.48 -55.14 37.89
CA ARG A 2 -48.82 -54.81 37.38
C ARG A 2 -48.84 -53.74 36.26
N GLU A 3 -49.06 -54.27 35.04
CA GLU A 3 -49.82 -53.71 33.90
C GLU A 3 -49.43 -52.37 33.26
N ARG A 4 -48.89 -52.47 32.02
CA ARG A 4 -49.57 -52.06 30.77
C ARG A 4 -48.65 -52.30 29.56
N SER A 5 -48.85 -53.40 28.84
CA SER A 5 -48.24 -53.69 27.54
C SER A 5 -49.34 -54.05 26.55
N ASN A 6 -49.65 -53.15 25.62
CA ASN A 6 -50.28 -53.46 24.32
C ASN A 6 -50.37 -52.15 23.49
N GLY A 7 -49.58 -52.06 22.42
CA GLY A 7 -49.63 -50.89 21.52
C GLY A 7 -48.64 -50.81 20.35
N ALA A 8 -47.85 -51.83 20.03
CA ALA A 8 -46.77 -51.72 19.02
C ALA A 8 -46.89 -52.65 17.79
N ALA A 9 -48.06 -53.24 17.51
CA ALA A 9 -48.26 -54.12 16.36
C ALA A 9 -48.60 -53.44 15.01
N PRO A 10 -49.29 -52.28 14.92
CA PRO A 10 -49.73 -51.72 13.63
C PRO A 10 -48.64 -51.00 12.82
N ALA A 11 -47.67 -50.37 13.49
CA ALA A 11 -46.68 -49.50 12.84
C ALA A 11 -45.63 -50.28 12.01
N VAL A 12 -45.24 -51.47 12.51
CA VAL A 12 -44.23 -52.30 11.83
C VAL A 12 -44.80 -52.97 10.57
N ARG A 13 -46.11 -53.30 10.53
CA ARG A 13 -46.76 -53.78 9.30
C ARG A 13 -46.87 -52.68 8.24
N ARG A 14 -47.27 -51.45 8.61
CA ARG A 14 -47.34 -50.32 7.65
C ARG A 14 -45.99 -49.99 7.02
N ALA A 15 -44.91 -49.96 7.81
CA ALA A 15 -43.58 -49.69 7.29
C ALA A 15 -43.09 -50.78 6.31
N ARG A 16 -43.45 -52.04 6.57
CA ARG A 16 -43.11 -53.17 5.69
C ARG A 16 -43.90 -53.13 4.39
N ASP A 17 -45.19 -52.79 4.44
CA ASP A 17 -46.03 -52.68 3.24
C ASP A 17 -45.63 -51.47 2.36
N GLU A 18 -45.23 -50.34 2.97
CA GLU A 18 -44.71 -49.17 2.23
C GLU A 18 -43.33 -49.43 1.59
N ALA A 19 -42.43 -50.15 2.29
CA ALA A 19 -41.14 -50.53 1.73
C ALA A 19 -41.30 -51.50 0.55
N THR A 20 -42.24 -52.43 0.65
CA THR A 20 -42.54 -53.38 -0.42
C THR A 20 -43.19 -52.65 -1.61
N SER A 21 -44.14 -51.73 -1.38
CA SER A 21 -44.75 -50.89 -2.43
C SER A 21 -43.74 -50.00 -3.17
N ARG A 22 -42.76 -49.43 -2.47
CA ARG A 22 -41.69 -48.64 -3.10
C ARG A 22 -40.75 -49.50 -3.94
N SER A 23 -40.41 -50.70 -3.47
CA SER A 23 -39.61 -51.66 -4.23
C SER A 23 -40.31 -52.09 -5.52
N THR A 24 -41.61 -52.40 -5.47
CA THR A 24 -42.37 -52.81 -6.66
C THR A 24 -42.50 -51.66 -7.67
N ARG A 25 -42.73 -50.40 -7.21
CA ARG A 25 -42.74 -49.23 -8.11
C ARG A 25 -41.39 -48.94 -8.75
N PHE A 26 -40.29 -49.22 -8.04
CA PHE A 26 -38.94 -49.03 -8.58
C PHE A 26 -38.61 -50.07 -9.65
N ILE A 27 -39.05 -51.31 -9.44
CA ILE A 27 -38.92 -52.39 -10.42
C ILE A 27 -39.83 -52.11 -11.64
N ASP A 28 -41.08 -51.69 -11.44
CA ASP A 28 -41.99 -51.33 -12.54
C ASP A 28 -41.47 -50.13 -13.35
N PHE A 29 -40.85 -49.14 -12.70
CA PHE A 29 -40.21 -48.00 -13.37
C PHE A 29 -38.97 -48.44 -14.18
N GLN A 30 -38.12 -49.31 -13.64
CA GLN A 30 -37.00 -49.87 -14.40
C GLN A 30 -37.47 -50.74 -15.57
N THR A 31 -38.57 -51.47 -15.40
CA THR A 31 -39.13 -52.33 -16.46
C THR A 31 -39.82 -51.50 -17.55
N SER A 32 -40.43 -50.34 -17.21
CA SER A 32 -40.99 -49.41 -18.20
C SER A 32 -39.90 -48.68 -18.99
N LEU A 33 -38.76 -48.36 -18.36
CA LEU A 33 -37.59 -47.77 -19.01
C LEU A 33 -36.95 -48.71 -20.05
N ILE A 34 -37.04 -50.03 -19.85
CA ILE A 34 -36.51 -51.03 -20.80
C ILE A 34 -37.46 -51.22 -22.01
N ARG A 35 -38.78 -51.00 -21.84
CA ARG A 35 -39.78 -51.19 -22.92
C ARG A 35 -39.96 -49.97 -23.81
N ASP A 36 -39.78 -48.76 -23.32
CA ASP A 36 -40.01 -47.54 -24.10
C ASP A 36 -38.72 -47.02 -24.74
N LYS A 37 -38.41 -47.51 -25.94
CA LYS A 37 -37.25 -47.06 -26.73
C LYS A 37 -37.30 -45.55 -27.05
N THR A 38 -38.46 -44.91 -26.95
CA THR A 38 -38.63 -43.47 -27.18
C THR A 38 -38.29 -42.66 -25.93
N LEU A 39 -38.70 -43.11 -24.75
CA LEU A 39 -38.32 -42.51 -23.47
C LEU A 39 -36.83 -42.76 -23.14
N ALA A 40 -36.32 -43.95 -23.43
CA ALA A 40 -34.89 -44.26 -23.30
C ALA A 40 -34.05 -43.44 -24.28
N ARG A 41 -34.57 -43.11 -25.48
CA ARG A 41 -33.91 -42.19 -26.43
C ARG A 41 -34.07 -40.72 -26.05
N SER A 42 -35.15 -40.31 -25.39
CA SER A 42 -35.29 -38.93 -24.89
C SER A 42 -34.43 -38.71 -23.65
N LEU A 43 -34.32 -39.70 -22.76
CA LEU A 43 -33.38 -39.70 -21.64
C LEU A 43 -31.95 -39.86 -22.12
N ALA A 44 -31.66 -40.74 -23.09
CA ALA A 44 -30.34 -40.78 -23.71
C ALA A 44 -30.02 -39.49 -24.47
N ARG A 45 -31.00 -38.79 -25.06
CA ARG A 45 -30.80 -37.45 -25.65
C ARG A 45 -30.65 -36.35 -24.61
N ALA A 46 -31.32 -36.44 -23.46
CA ALA A 46 -31.16 -35.51 -22.34
C ALA A 46 -29.85 -35.79 -21.55
N MET A 47 -29.35 -37.03 -21.59
CA MET A 47 -28.06 -37.46 -21.04
C MET A 47 -26.93 -37.39 -22.07
N SER A 48 -27.26 -37.24 -23.36
CA SER A 48 -26.33 -36.95 -24.48
C SER A 48 -26.48 -35.52 -24.98
N GLU A 49 -27.20 -34.65 -24.26
CA GLU A 49 -26.83 -33.25 -24.30
C GLU A 49 -25.34 -33.24 -23.96
N PRO A 50 -24.49 -32.57 -24.75
CA PRO A 50 -23.10 -32.43 -24.36
C PRO A 50 -23.19 -31.92 -22.93
N THR A 51 -22.64 -32.68 -21.97
CA THR A 51 -22.40 -32.21 -20.60
C THR A 51 -22.04 -30.77 -20.79
N GLU A 52 -22.92 -29.85 -20.36
CA GLU A 52 -22.64 -28.43 -20.43
C GLU A 52 -21.22 -28.35 -19.92
N THR A 53 -20.28 -28.06 -20.82
CA THR A 53 -18.92 -27.73 -20.44
C THR A 53 -19.17 -26.60 -19.49
N LYS A 54 -19.09 -26.84 -18.17
CA LYS A 54 -19.35 -25.86 -17.11
C LYS A 54 -18.81 -24.56 -17.68
N THR A 55 -19.69 -23.66 -18.11
CA THR A 55 -19.28 -22.53 -18.93
C THR A 55 -18.17 -21.88 -18.15
N ALA A 56 -16.94 -21.96 -18.68
CA ALA A 56 -15.75 -21.66 -17.90
C ALA A 56 -15.96 -20.28 -17.29
N ASP A 57 -15.98 -20.18 -15.96
CA ASP A 57 -16.35 -18.94 -15.28
C ASP A 57 -15.56 -17.79 -15.92
N PRO A 58 -16.22 -16.81 -16.56
CA PRO A 58 -15.54 -15.78 -17.33
C PRO A 58 -14.64 -14.91 -16.44
N LEU A 59 -14.84 -14.95 -15.12
CA LEU A 59 -14.06 -14.24 -14.10
C LEU A 59 -13.02 -15.14 -13.42
N ASN A 60 -12.79 -16.36 -13.92
CA ASN A 60 -11.72 -17.22 -13.43
C ASN A 60 -10.39 -16.82 -14.07
N TRP A 61 -9.61 -15.98 -13.37
CA TRP A 61 -8.31 -15.49 -13.81
C TRP A 61 -7.16 -16.52 -13.72
N LYS A 62 -7.46 -17.75 -13.30
CA LYS A 62 -6.54 -18.90 -13.45
C LYS A 62 -6.55 -19.46 -14.86
N ASN A 63 -7.54 -19.10 -15.68
CA ASN A 63 -7.61 -19.49 -17.07
C ASN A 63 -6.98 -18.39 -17.94
N GLU A 64 -5.89 -18.72 -18.65
CA GLU A 64 -5.18 -17.81 -19.54
C GLU A 64 -6.10 -17.20 -20.60
N GLU A 65 -7.08 -17.95 -21.10
CA GLU A 65 -8.02 -17.48 -22.13
C GLU A 65 -8.94 -16.37 -21.63
N ASN A 66 -9.21 -16.29 -20.33
CA ASN A 66 -9.97 -15.18 -19.75
C ASN A 66 -9.13 -13.90 -19.69
N VAL A 67 -7.83 -14.02 -19.40
CA VAL A 67 -6.89 -12.89 -19.37
C VAL A 67 -6.67 -12.33 -20.76
N LYS A 68 -6.46 -13.20 -21.76
CA LYS A 68 -6.22 -12.82 -23.16
C LYS A 68 -7.32 -11.93 -23.77
N ARG A 69 -8.54 -11.93 -23.23
CA ARG A 69 -9.63 -11.04 -23.66
C ARG A 69 -9.32 -9.56 -23.44
N PHE A 70 -8.46 -9.26 -22.46
CA PHE A 70 -8.10 -7.90 -22.05
C PHE A 70 -6.69 -7.51 -22.51
N VAL A 71 -5.94 -8.42 -23.13
CA VAL A 71 -4.60 -8.16 -23.65
C VAL A 71 -4.65 -8.09 -25.17
N ARG A 72 -3.96 -7.12 -25.76
CA ARG A 72 -3.77 -7.12 -27.23
C ARG A 72 -2.94 -8.34 -27.63
N PRO A 73 -3.31 -9.10 -28.68
CA PRO A 73 -2.56 -10.28 -29.10
C PRO A 73 -1.07 -10.04 -29.36
N SER A 74 -0.69 -8.85 -29.87
CA SER A 74 0.71 -8.49 -30.12
C SER A 74 1.54 -8.25 -28.85
N ARG A 75 0.90 -8.19 -27.67
CA ARG A 75 1.53 -7.85 -26.39
C ARG A 75 1.63 -9.05 -25.45
N TRP A 76 0.81 -10.07 -25.65
CA TRP A 76 0.83 -11.27 -24.85
C TRP A 76 1.91 -12.23 -25.33
N LEU A 77 2.90 -12.49 -24.47
CA LEU A 77 3.94 -13.47 -24.71
C LEU A 77 3.68 -14.69 -23.83
N SER A 78 3.44 -15.82 -24.49
CA SER A 78 3.17 -17.11 -23.86
C SER A 78 4.18 -18.13 -24.37
N LEU A 79 5.06 -18.63 -23.50
CA LEU A 79 6.10 -19.60 -23.82
C LEU A 79 5.98 -20.84 -22.95
N ASP A 80 5.89 -22.00 -23.60
CA ASP A 80 5.89 -23.32 -22.98
C ASP A 80 7.11 -24.10 -23.44
N ILE A 81 7.86 -24.68 -22.51
CA ILE A 81 9.03 -25.51 -22.81
C ILE A 81 8.77 -26.90 -22.24
N ALA A 82 8.85 -27.92 -23.09
CA ALA A 82 8.63 -29.32 -22.72
C ALA A 82 7.30 -29.58 -21.95
N GLY A 83 6.25 -28.83 -22.29
CA GLY A 83 4.93 -28.95 -21.66
C GLY A 83 4.77 -28.20 -20.33
N TYR A 84 5.80 -27.49 -19.86
CA TYR A 84 5.73 -26.65 -18.66
C TYR A 84 5.62 -25.17 -19.05
N PRO A 85 4.69 -24.41 -18.43
CA PRO A 85 4.55 -22.98 -18.69
C PRO A 85 5.72 -22.22 -18.09
N MET A 86 6.51 -21.56 -18.94
CA MET A 86 7.71 -20.82 -18.54
C MET A 86 7.46 -19.32 -18.49
N LEU A 87 6.77 -18.77 -19.49
CA LEU A 87 6.54 -17.33 -19.62
C LEU A 87 5.08 -17.01 -19.93
N ARG A 88 4.49 -16.04 -19.22
CA ARG A 88 3.12 -15.52 -19.38
C ARG A 88 3.07 -14.03 -19.03
N ILE A 89 3.53 -13.18 -19.93
CA ILE A 89 3.67 -11.74 -19.65
C ILE A 89 3.06 -10.86 -20.75
N ASN A 90 2.65 -9.66 -20.35
CA ASN A 90 2.63 -8.52 -21.26
C ASN A 90 4.07 -8.02 -21.42
N TRP A 91 4.73 -8.42 -22.52
CA TRP A 91 6.15 -8.15 -22.71
C TRP A 91 6.46 -6.66 -22.79
N VAL A 92 5.52 -5.82 -23.21
CA VAL A 92 5.72 -4.36 -23.29
C VAL A 92 5.80 -3.77 -21.88
N SER A 93 4.84 -4.08 -21.02
CA SER A 93 4.84 -3.59 -19.64
C SER A 93 6.03 -4.13 -18.84
N ALA A 94 6.31 -5.44 -18.98
CA ALA A 94 7.46 -6.06 -18.34
C ALA A 94 8.78 -5.43 -18.82
N ALA A 95 8.98 -5.27 -20.13
CA ALA A 95 10.20 -4.66 -20.67
C ALA A 95 10.37 -3.20 -20.22
N LEU A 96 9.31 -2.39 -20.24
CA LEU A 96 9.37 -1.00 -19.77
C LEU A 96 9.76 -0.92 -18.29
N ALA A 97 9.15 -1.74 -17.43
CA ALA A 97 9.48 -1.81 -16.02
C ALA A 97 10.92 -2.29 -15.81
N SER A 98 11.31 -3.39 -16.45
CA SER A 98 12.66 -3.96 -16.37
C SER A 98 13.72 -2.98 -16.86
N SER A 99 13.48 -2.24 -17.95
CA SER A 99 14.41 -1.23 -18.45
C SER A 99 14.58 -0.06 -17.48
N LEU A 100 13.50 0.38 -16.83
CA LEU A 100 13.56 1.43 -15.82
C LEU A 100 14.34 0.97 -14.58
N LEU A 101 14.02 -0.22 -14.06
CA LEU A 101 14.64 -0.77 -12.85
C LEU A 101 16.11 -1.11 -13.09
N TRP A 102 16.43 -1.92 -14.10
CA TRP A 102 17.81 -2.30 -14.39
C TRP A 102 18.64 -1.12 -14.90
N GLY A 103 18.04 -0.17 -15.61
CA GLY A 103 18.70 1.07 -16.00
C GLY A 103 19.14 1.88 -14.77
N PHE A 104 18.26 2.01 -13.78
CA PHE A 104 18.58 2.66 -12.51
C PHE A 104 19.64 1.87 -11.72
N ILE A 105 19.47 0.55 -11.56
CA ILE A 105 20.43 -0.32 -10.85
C ILE A 105 21.83 -0.19 -11.46
N ILE A 106 21.95 -0.30 -12.79
CA ILE A 106 23.23 -0.20 -13.48
C ILE A 106 23.81 1.21 -13.31
N TRP A 107 23.01 2.26 -13.48
CA TRP A 107 23.48 3.64 -13.31
C TRP A 107 24.06 3.86 -11.92
N VAL A 108 23.33 3.42 -10.89
CA VAL A 108 23.71 3.56 -9.49
C VAL A 108 24.98 2.78 -9.16
N LEU A 109 25.11 1.54 -9.66
CA LEU A 109 26.30 0.70 -9.42
C LEU A 109 27.53 1.13 -10.23
N VAL A 110 27.36 1.85 -11.34
CA VAL A 110 28.46 2.33 -12.19
C VAL A 110 28.96 3.71 -11.74
N ASP A 111 28.06 4.59 -11.29
CA ASP A 111 28.37 5.95 -10.86
C ASP A 111 27.62 6.30 -9.57
N GLU A 112 28.13 5.79 -8.44
CA GLU A 112 27.53 5.97 -7.12
C GLU A 112 27.47 7.45 -6.72
N THR A 113 28.57 8.19 -6.94
CA THR A 113 28.65 9.61 -6.54
C THR A 113 27.79 10.53 -7.40
N GLY A 114 27.81 10.34 -8.73
CA GLY A 114 26.96 11.10 -9.64
C GLY A 114 25.49 10.80 -9.43
N SER A 115 25.12 9.52 -9.26
CA SER A 115 23.73 9.13 -9.00
C SER A 115 23.18 9.68 -7.69
N SER A 116 23.95 9.63 -6.60
CA SER A 116 23.56 10.20 -5.30
C SER A 116 23.32 11.71 -5.36
N SER A 117 24.20 12.43 -6.06
CA SER A 117 24.08 13.88 -6.28
C SER A 117 22.81 14.22 -7.08
N GLU A 118 22.55 13.51 -8.17
CA GLU A 118 21.39 13.74 -9.03
C GLU A 118 20.06 13.40 -8.34
N VAL A 119 19.99 12.30 -7.60
CA VAL A 119 18.81 11.94 -6.80
C VAL A 119 18.52 13.00 -5.75
N THR A 120 19.55 13.51 -5.07
CA THR A 120 19.41 14.60 -4.10
C THR A 120 18.90 15.87 -4.77
N ARG A 121 19.42 16.22 -5.95
CA ARG A 121 18.96 17.37 -6.75
C ARG A 121 17.48 17.24 -7.14
N TRP A 122 17.05 16.08 -7.61
CA TRP A 122 15.64 15.84 -7.97
C TRP A 122 14.74 15.92 -6.73
N THR A 123 15.18 15.36 -5.62
CA THR A 123 14.43 15.40 -4.35
C THR A 123 14.25 16.83 -3.86
N GLY A 124 15.31 17.65 -3.89
CA GLY A 124 15.24 19.07 -3.57
C GLY A 124 14.29 19.85 -4.48
N TRP A 125 14.28 19.55 -5.77
CA TRP A 125 13.33 20.16 -6.72
C TRP A 125 11.88 19.78 -6.41
N ILE A 126 11.61 18.50 -6.14
CA ILE A 126 10.26 18.01 -5.82
C ILE A 126 9.76 18.62 -4.51
N THR A 127 10.56 18.59 -3.46
CA THR A 127 10.16 19.14 -2.15
C THR A 127 9.98 20.66 -2.19
N SER A 128 10.77 21.39 -2.98
CA SER A 128 10.58 22.84 -3.13
C SER A 128 9.29 23.20 -3.90
N ASN A 129 8.87 22.39 -4.88
CA ASN A 129 7.78 22.77 -5.80
C ASN A 129 6.47 22.01 -5.57
N PHE A 130 6.52 20.80 -5.02
CA PHE A 130 5.40 19.85 -4.94
C PHE A 130 5.09 19.36 -3.52
N THR A 131 5.71 19.90 -2.46
CA THR A 131 5.34 19.59 -1.07
C THR A 131 3.83 19.75 -0.83
N TRP A 132 3.25 20.85 -1.29
CA TRP A 132 1.81 21.11 -1.18
C TRP A 132 0.96 20.01 -1.84
N LEU A 133 1.43 19.43 -2.95
CA LEU A 133 0.69 18.40 -3.68
C LEU A 133 0.65 17.11 -2.87
N TYR A 134 1.79 16.68 -2.32
CA TYR A 134 1.83 15.52 -1.43
C TYR A 134 0.92 15.69 -0.22
N ILE A 135 0.98 16.86 0.43
CA ILE A 135 0.20 17.16 1.63
C ILE A 135 -1.31 17.20 1.33
N VAL A 136 -1.75 18.09 0.43
CA VAL A 136 -3.19 18.28 0.17
C VAL A 136 -3.86 17.01 -0.37
N THR A 137 -3.14 16.22 -1.18
CA THR A 137 -3.73 15.03 -1.80
C THR A 137 -4.03 13.95 -0.76
N GLN A 138 -3.16 13.75 0.24
CA GLN A 138 -3.44 12.81 1.35
C GLN A 138 -4.76 13.17 2.03
N ASP A 139 -4.93 14.42 2.45
CA ASP A 139 -6.16 14.84 3.15
C ASP A 139 -7.40 14.77 2.25
N VAL A 140 -7.28 15.13 0.97
CA VAL A 140 -8.39 15.02 0.01
C VAL A 140 -8.81 13.57 -0.18
N TRP A 141 -7.84 12.65 -0.32
CA TRP A 141 -8.12 11.22 -0.43
C TRP A 141 -8.76 10.69 0.85
N PHE A 142 -8.28 11.11 2.03
CA PHE A 142 -8.85 10.72 3.31
C PHE A 142 -10.30 11.16 3.46
N ILE A 143 -10.58 12.45 3.19
CA ILE A 143 -11.94 13.01 3.22
C ILE A 143 -12.85 12.26 2.25
N PHE A 144 -12.37 11.96 1.04
CA PHE A 144 -13.12 11.17 0.08
C PHE A 144 -13.45 9.77 0.60
N ILE A 145 -12.49 9.06 1.18
CA ILE A 145 -12.71 7.72 1.74
C ILE A 145 -13.69 7.77 2.92
N LEU A 146 -13.56 8.75 3.82
CA LEU A 146 -14.51 8.95 4.92
C LEU A 146 -15.91 9.29 4.41
N TYR A 147 -16.01 10.08 3.35
CA TYR A 147 -17.27 10.38 2.70
C TYR A 147 -17.95 9.10 2.19
N LEU A 148 -17.21 8.13 1.64
CA LEU A 148 -17.79 6.85 1.23
C LEU A 148 -18.46 6.10 2.39
N LEU A 149 -17.89 6.17 3.61
CA LEU A 149 -18.49 5.57 4.82
C LEU A 149 -19.83 6.21 5.20
N GLY A 150 -20.05 7.48 4.86
CA GLY A 150 -21.30 8.21 5.11
C GLY A 150 -22.37 7.99 4.03
N THR A 151 -22.07 7.23 2.98
CA THR A 151 -22.96 7.04 1.82
C THR A 151 -23.42 5.58 1.68
N LYS A 152 -24.36 5.36 0.77
CA LYS A 152 -24.80 4.00 0.37
C LYS A 152 -23.67 3.14 -0.20
N TYR A 153 -22.57 3.74 -0.67
CA TYR A 153 -21.47 3.01 -1.29
C TYR A 153 -20.73 2.10 -0.30
N LYS A 154 -20.82 2.37 1.01
CA LYS A 154 -20.23 1.52 2.05
C LYS A 154 -20.73 0.07 2.01
N ASP A 155 -21.95 -0.16 1.52
CA ASP A 155 -22.62 -1.47 1.54
C ASP A 155 -22.33 -2.30 0.28
N VAL A 156 -21.60 -1.74 -0.70
CA VAL A 156 -21.19 -2.47 -1.92
C VAL A 156 -20.22 -3.58 -1.53
N LYS A 157 -20.53 -4.81 -1.93
CA LYS A 157 -19.68 -5.97 -1.68
C LYS A 157 -18.59 -6.09 -2.75
N LEU A 158 -17.35 -6.41 -2.35
CA LEU A 158 -16.21 -6.67 -3.23
C LEU A 158 -16.27 -8.12 -3.75
N GLY A 159 -17.21 -8.38 -4.65
CA GLY A 159 -17.54 -9.74 -5.11
C GLY A 159 -18.98 -9.82 -5.55
N ARG A 160 -19.51 -11.03 -5.69
CA ARG A 160 -20.96 -11.23 -5.90
C ARG A 160 -21.73 -10.93 -4.61
N ASP A 161 -23.01 -10.57 -4.71
CA ASP A 161 -23.82 -10.18 -3.54
C ASP A 161 -23.92 -11.31 -2.50
N ASP A 162 -23.94 -12.56 -2.95
CA ASP A 162 -24.00 -13.80 -2.16
C ASP A 162 -22.63 -14.31 -1.72
N GLU A 163 -21.53 -13.68 -2.14
CA GLU A 163 -20.17 -14.18 -1.89
C GLU A 163 -19.74 -13.90 -0.44
N GLU A 164 -19.30 -14.93 0.28
CA GLU A 164 -18.79 -14.79 1.65
C GLU A 164 -17.33 -14.32 1.69
N PRO A 165 -16.88 -13.67 2.79
CA PRO A 165 -15.49 -13.28 2.95
C PRO A 165 -14.52 -14.47 2.80
N ALA A 166 -13.51 -14.31 1.95
CA ALA A 166 -12.55 -15.39 1.67
C ALA A 166 -11.67 -15.76 2.88
N PHE A 167 -11.49 -14.83 3.83
CA PHE A 167 -10.68 -14.98 5.02
C PHE A 167 -11.45 -14.50 6.25
N ASP A 168 -11.25 -15.21 7.37
CA ASP A 168 -11.77 -14.76 8.66
C ASP A 168 -11.10 -13.44 9.10
N TYR A 169 -11.63 -12.82 10.16
CA TYR A 169 -11.14 -11.52 10.63
C TYR A 169 -9.70 -11.54 11.17
N TYR A 170 -9.29 -12.61 11.85
CA TYR A 170 -7.94 -12.71 12.41
C TYR A 170 -6.91 -12.87 11.30
N GLU A 171 -7.21 -13.70 10.32
CA GLU A 171 -6.37 -13.95 9.16
C GLU A 171 -6.25 -12.73 8.28
N TRP A 172 -7.39 -12.11 7.99
CA TRP A 172 -7.45 -10.88 7.22
C TRP A 172 -6.61 -9.77 7.88
N PHE A 173 -6.78 -9.56 9.19
CA PHE A 173 -5.99 -8.58 9.93
C PHE A 173 -4.49 -8.90 9.97
N SER A 174 -4.12 -10.15 10.30
CA SER A 174 -2.71 -10.57 10.35
C SER A 174 -2.02 -10.36 9.01
N MET A 175 -2.71 -10.61 7.89
CA MET A 175 -2.18 -10.40 6.55
C MET A 175 -2.07 -8.92 6.19
N MET A 176 -3.08 -8.10 6.52
CA MET A 176 -2.99 -6.63 6.32
C MET A 176 -1.81 -6.03 7.09
N PHE A 177 -1.63 -6.45 8.33
CA PHE A 177 -0.54 -5.95 9.17
C PHE A 177 0.84 -6.40 8.67
N ALA A 178 0.99 -7.69 8.34
CA ALA A 178 2.25 -8.23 7.85
C ALA A 178 2.72 -7.56 6.55
N CYS A 179 1.77 -7.20 5.67
CA CYS A 179 2.03 -6.55 4.39
C CYS A 179 2.19 -5.04 4.49
N GLY A 180 1.47 -4.36 5.39
CA GLY A 180 1.32 -2.90 5.37
C GLY A 180 2.24 -2.10 6.29
N ILE A 181 2.92 -2.73 7.26
CA ILE A 181 3.71 -2.02 8.28
C ILE A 181 5.16 -2.56 8.42
N GLY A 182 5.39 -3.83 8.06
CA GLY A 182 6.70 -4.37 7.68
C GLY A 182 7.87 -4.19 8.67
N VAL A 183 9.08 -4.12 8.11
CA VAL A 183 10.37 -3.91 8.80
C VAL A 183 10.46 -2.53 9.48
N GLY A 184 9.75 -1.55 8.93
CA GLY A 184 9.84 -0.16 9.37
C GLY A 184 9.53 0.04 10.85
N LEU A 185 8.60 -0.73 11.44
CA LEU A 185 8.39 -0.66 12.90
C LEU A 185 9.60 -1.04 13.72
N TYR A 186 10.43 -1.98 13.27
CA TYR A 186 11.59 -2.40 14.06
C TYR A 186 12.72 -1.37 13.99
N THR A 187 12.76 -0.57 12.93
CA THR A 187 13.78 0.48 12.77
C THR A 187 13.30 1.82 13.35
N PHE A 188 12.13 2.29 12.92
CA PHE A 188 11.65 3.64 13.23
C PHE A 188 10.94 3.78 14.57
N SER A 189 10.48 2.69 15.20
CA SER A 189 9.69 2.80 16.45
C SER A 189 10.44 3.44 17.61
N VAL A 190 11.77 3.35 17.62
CA VAL A 190 12.64 4.01 18.61
C VAL A 190 13.41 5.14 17.96
N MET A 191 13.98 4.90 16.77
CA MET A 191 14.81 5.87 16.06
C MET A 191 14.08 7.17 15.77
N GLU A 192 12.87 7.11 15.21
CA GLU A 192 12.12 8.29 14.81
C GLU A 192 11.75 9.20 16.01
N PRO A 193 11.15 8.69 17.09
CA PRO A 193 10.85 9.54 18.25
C PRO A 193 12.13 10.06 18.93
N ILE A 194 13.24 9.30 18.95
CA ILE A 194 14.51 9.83 19.44
C ILE A 194 15.03 10.98 18.56
N SER A 195 14.97 10.83 17.23
CA SER A 195 15.37 11.88 16.29
C SER A 195 14.52 13.15 16.43
N TYR A 196 13.23 13.03 16.77
CA TYR A 196 12.37 14.19 17.01
C TYR A 196 12.54 14.77 18.41
N TYR A 197 12.84 13.94 19.40
CA TYR A 197 13.04 14.38 20.77
C TYR A 197 14.36 15.14 20.92
N ARG A 198 15.46 14.61 20.34
CA ARG A 198 16.81 15.18 20.37
C ARG A 198 17.31 15.62 18.99
N GLY A 199 16.41 16.22 18.22
CA GLY A 199 16.74 16.94 16.99
C GLY A 199 16.09 18.32 16.97
N ALA A 200 16.49 19.13 15.98
CA ALA A 200 15.99 20.50 15.76
C ALA A 200 14.56 20.52 15.17
N VAL A 201 13.63 19.79 15.78
CA VAL A 201 12.24 19.64 15.32
C VAL A 201 11.27 20.31 16.30
N SER A 202 10.50 21.28 15.81
CA SER A 202 9.51 22.02 16.60
C SER A 202 8.23 22.33 15.82
N LYS A 203 7.38 21.31 15.63
CA LYS A 203 6.12 21.41 14.86
C LYS A 203 4.91 21.80 15.69
N LEU A 204 4.96 21.51 16.99
CA LEU A 204 3.92 21.78 17.95
C LEU A 204 4.43 22.79 18.97
N PRO A 205 3.55 23.47 19.73
CA PRO A 205 4.00 24.34 20.81
C PRO A 205 4.78 23.55 21.88
N ILE A 206 6.05 23.92 22.08
CA ILE A 206 6.94 23.34 23.10
C ILE A 206 7.34 24.45 24.08
N VAL A 207 6.98 24.31 25.36
CA VAL A 207 7.41 25.19 26.45
C VAL A 207 8.28 24.50 27.49
N ASN A 208 8.38 23.17 27.42
CA ASN A 208 9.25 22.36 28.25
C ASN A 208 9.60 21.04 27.55
N ASP A 209 10.52 20.30 28.16
CA ASP A 209 11.01 19.04 27.63
C ASP A 209 9.94 17.91 27.61
N ASP A 210 8.96 17.94 28.52
CA ASP A 210 7.85 16.97 28.50
C ASP A 210 6.99 17.12 27.25
N GLN A 211 6.73 18.36 26.82
CA GLN A 211 6.01 18.64 25.58
C GLN A 211 6.83 18.26 24.35
N ARG A 212 8.16 18.36 24.41
CA ARG A 212 9.06 17.88 23.35
C ARG A 212 8.99 16.37 23.20
N ALA A 213 9.05 15.63 24.32
CA ALA A 213 8.84 14.18 24.33
C ALA A 213 7.47 13.80 23.75
N GLN A 214 6.43 14.54 24.13
CA GLN A 214 5.08 14.31 23.63
C GLN A 214 4.94 14.62 22.13
N GLN A 215 5.56 15.69 21.65
CA GLN A 215 5.61 16.01 20.23
C GLN A 215 6.29 14.89 19.45
N ALA A 216 7.43 14.40 19.93
CA ALA A 216 8.19 13.36 19.25
C ALA A 216 7.33 12.13 18.96
N ILE A 217 6.63 11.61 19.96
CA ILE A 217 5.69 10.51 19.76
C ILE A 217 4.56 10.91 18.81
N THR A 218 3.99 12.10 18.96
CA THR A 218 2.87 12.58 18.12
C THR A 218 3.24 12.64 16.63
N LEU A 219 4.45 13.11 16.31
CA LEU A 219 4.96 13.15 14.93
C LEU A 219 5.17 11.74 14.36
N THR A 220 5.70 10.82 15.16
CA THR A 220 5.78 9.40 14.77
C THR A 220 4.40 8.80 14.51
N LEU A 221 3.42 9.06 15.37
CA LEU A 221 2.03 8.62 15.14
C LEU A 221 1.42 9.26 13.89
N PHE A 222 1.81 10.48 13.54
CA PHE A 222 1.38 11.15 12.31
C PHE A 222 1.86 10.44 11.05
N HIS A 223 3.14 10.09 10.98
CA HIS A 223 3.71 9.44 9.79
C HIS A 223 3.21 8.00 9.57
N TRP A 224 2.98 7.26 10.66
CA TRP A 224 2.58 5.84 10.61
C TRP A 224 1.09 5.61 10.83
N GLY A 225 0.34 6.66 11.14
CA GLY A 225 -1.07 6.61 11.49
C GLY A 225 -1.99 6.59 10.30
N LEU A 226 -3.15 7.22 10.46
CA LEU A 226 -4.19 7.25 9.43
C LEU A 226 -3.62 7.66 8.06
N HIS A 227 -2.76 8.68 8.03
CA HIS A 227 -2.19 9.21 6.81
C HIS A 227 -1.38 8.20 6.00
N GLY A 228 -0.64 7.29 6.66
CA GLY A 228 0.12 6.25 5.96
C GLY A 228 -0.75 5.20 5.27
N TRP A 229 -1.98 5.00 5.75
CA TRP A 229 -2.90 3.99 5.21
C TRP A 229 -3.81 4.50 4.09
N ILE A 230 -3.95 5.82 3.93
CA ILE A 230 -4.82 6.44 2.93
C ILE A 230 -4.58 5.90 1.52
N PRO A 231 -3.35 5.95 0.96
CA PRO A 231 -3.15 5.54 -0.43
C PRO A 231 -3.43 4.04 -0.62
N TYR A 232 -3.19 3.22 0.40
CA TYR A 232 -3.46 1.77 0.38
C TYR A 232 -4.95 1.49 0.28
N VAL A 233 -5.76 2.16 1.10
CA VAL A 233 -7.21 2.01 1.10
C VAL A 233 -7.80 2.49 -0.22
N LEU A 234 -7.31 3.61 -0.76
CA LEU A 234 -7.77 4.13 -2.05
C LEU A 234 -7.54 3.12 -3.19
N VAL A 235 -6.32 2.57 -3.29
CA VAL A 235 -5.99 1.55 -4.31
C VAL A 235 -6.82 0.29 -4.08
N ALA A 236 -6.93 -0.18 -2.84
CA ALA A 236 -7.68 -1.37 -2.50
C ALA A 236 -9.16 -1.27 -2.88
N MET A 237 -9.80 -0.13 -2.61
CA MET A 237 -11.21 0.09 -2.95
C MET A 237 -11.41 0.20 -4.46
N THR A 238 -10.53 0.92 -5.15
CA THR A 238 -10.61 1.07 -6.60
C THR A 238 -10.49 -0.28 -7.31
N LEU A 239 -9.46 -1.07 -6.97
CA LEU A 239 -9.27 -2.40 -7.54
C LEU A 239 -10.33 -3.39 -7.07
N GLY A 240 -10.71 -3.36 -5.80
CA GLY A 240 -11.74 -4.25 -5.27
C GLY A 240 -13.06 -4.11 -6.04
N VAL A 241 -13.51 -2.88 -6.27
CA VAL A 241 -14.74 -2.62 -7.03
C VAL A 241 -14.54 -2.98 -8.51
N VAL A 242 -13.51 -2.45 -9.15
CA VAL A 242 -13.37 -2.62 -10.61
C VAL A 242 -13.04 -4.07 -11.00
N CYS A 243 -12.23 -4.77 -10.22
CA CYS A 243 -11.84 -6.15 -10.55
C CYS A 243 -12.93 -7.16 -10.17
N TYR A 244 -13.57 -7.01 -9.01
CA TYR A 244 -14.57 -7.99 -8.55
C TYR A 244 -16.00 -7.70 -8.97
N ARG A 245 -16.40 -6.43 -9.13
CA ARG A 245 -17.74 -6.06 -9.62
C ARG A 245 -17.76 -5.88 -11.13
N HIS A 246 -16.84 -5.10 -11.67
CA HIS A 246 -16.82 -4.85 -13.13
C HIS A 246 -16.11 -5.94 -13.93
N GLY A 247 -15.63 -7.02 -13.26
CA GLY A 247 -15.08 -8.19 -13.92
C GLY A 247 -13.79 -7.93 -14.69
N ARG A 248 -12.93 -7.04 -14.18
CA ARG A 248 -11.63 -6.71 -14.78
C ARG A 248 -10.50 -7.51 -14.14
N PRO A 249 -9.40 -7.81 -14.89
CA PRO A 249 -8.24 -8.47 -14.31
C PRO A 249 -7.60 -7.62 -13.21
N MET A 250 -6.99 -8.28 -12.21
CA MET A 250 -6.37 -7.60 -11.07
C MET A 250 -5.00 -7.00 -11.45
N THR A 251 -5.03 -5.80 -12.02
CA THR A 251 -3.86 -5.00 -12.42
C THR A 251 -4.12 -3.52 -12.15
N ILE A 252 -3.07 -2.72 -11.99
CA ILE A 252 -3.24 -1.29 -11.68
C ILE A 252 -3.90 -0.56 -12.86
N ARG A 253 -3.59 -0.89 -14.12
CA ARG A 253 -4.32 -0.31 -15.26
C ARG A 253 -5.84 -0.51 -15.18
N SER A 254 -6.32 -1.60 -14.59
CA SER A 254 -7.76 -1.85 -14.46
C SER A 254 -8.43 -0.80 -13.59
N ALA A 255 -7.72 -0.26 -12.59
CA ALA A 255 -8.22 0.85 -11.78
C ALA A 255 -8.59 2.09 -12.59
N PHE A 256 -8.10 2.22 -13.83
CA PHE A 256 -8.36 3.36 -14.72
C PHE A 256 -9.46 3.09 -15.75
N TYR A 257 -10.04 1.89 -15.76
CA TYR A 257 -11.09 1.50 -16.70
C TYR A 257 -12.33 2.44 -16.67
N PRO A 258 -12.88 2.82 -15.50
CA PRO A 258 -14.01 3.78 -15.44
C PRO A 258 -13.73 5.18 -16.04
N LEU A 259 -12.47 5.55 -16.20
CA LEU A 259 -12.07 6.83 -16.79
C LEU A 259 -11.82 6.75 -18.28
N PHE A 260 -11.06 5.74 -18.70
CA PHE A 260 -10.51 5.67 -20.05
C PHE A 260 -11.06 4.51 -20.89
N GLY A 261 -11.93 3.67 -20.31
CA GLY A 261 -12.53 2.52 -20.98
C GLY A 261 -11.45 1.55 -21.50
N GLU A 262 -11.65 1.02 -22.70
CA GLU A 262 -10.74 0.05 -23.32
C GLU A 262 -9.38 0.64 -23.78
N ASN A 263 -9.20 1.97 -23.69
CA ASN A 263 -7.91 2.60 -24.01
C ASN A 263 -6.78 2.16 -23.05
N ILE A 264 -7.13 1.64 -21.87
CA ILE A 264 -6.18 1.05 -20.91
C ILE A 264 -5.46 -0.18 -21.47
N ASN A 265 -6.01 -0.84 -22.50
CA ASN A 265 -5.34 -1.99 -23.13
C ASN A 265 -4.25 -1.54 -24.12
N GLY A 266 -4.04 -0.23 -24.27
CA GLY A 266 -3.02 0.42 -25.09
C GLY A 266 -1.74 0.79 -24.33
N LEU A 267 -0.87 1.59 -24.96
CA LEU A 267 0.41 2.01 -24.38
C LEU A 267 0.24 2.76 -23.05
N PHE A 268 -0.86 3.51 -22.91
CA PHE A 268 -1.21 4.20 -21.68
C PHE A 268 -1.27 3.24 -20.48
N GLY A 269 -2.02 2.13 -20.59
CA GLY A 269 -2.07 1.16 -19.49
C GLY A 269 -0.78 0.37 -19.33
N ASP A 270 0.01 0.19 -20.40
CA ASP A 270 1.33 -0.42 -20.23
C ASP A 270 2.28 0.47 -19.43
N ALA A 271 2.22 1.78 -19.63
CA ALA A 271 3.00 2.76 -18.88
C ALA A 271 2.54 2.82 -17.41
N ILE A 272 1.23 2.75 -17.15
CA ILE A 272 0.70 2.67 -15.77
C ILE A 272 1.19 1.41 -15.07
N ASP A 273 1.09 0.25 -15.71
CA ASP A 273 1.57 -0.99 -15.11
C ASP A 273 3.10 -0.98 -14.91
N ALA A 274 3.87 -0.46 -15.88
CA ALA A 274 5.32 -0.36 -15.74
C ALA A 274 5.74 0.59 -14.60
N LEU A 275 5.08 1.74 -14.47
CA LEU A 275 5.26 2.65 -13.36
C LEU A 275 4.87 2.00 -12.02
N SER A 276 3.80 1.22 -12.01
CA SER A 276 3.31 0.52 -10.80
C SER A 276 4.26 -0.57 -10.32
N ILE A 277 4.85 -1.33 -11.26
CA ILE A 277 5.91 -2.31 -10.96
C ILE A 277 7.11 -1.56 -10.39
N ALA A 278 7.60 -0.54 -11.09
CA ALA A 278 8.78 0.19 -10.63
C ALA A 278 8.59 0.82 -9.24
N THR A 279 7.45 1.49 -9.01
CA THR A 279 7.12 2.08 -7.70
C THR A 279 7.02 1.03 -6.59
N THR A 280 6.41 -0.13 -6.89
CA THR A 280 6.36 -1.27 -5.97
C THR A 280 7.77 -1.73 -5.60
N THR A 281 8.62 -2.03 -6.58
CA THR A 281 9.99 -2.49 -6.34
C THR A 281 10.80 -1.45 -5.56
N PHE A 282 10.74 -0.16 -5.93
CA PHE A 282 11.44 0.91 -5.21
C PHE A 282 10.99 1.06 -3.74
N GLY A 283 9.68 1.04 -3.49
CA GLY A 283 9.16 1.16 -2.13
C GLY A 283 9.47 -0.07 -1.28
N VAL A 284 9.41 -1.27 -1.84
CA VAL A 284 9.82 -2.52 -1.18
C VAL A 284 11.30 -2.44 -0.83
N CYS A 285 12.17 -2.15 -1.80
CA CYS A 285 13.63 -2.08 -1.61
C CYS A 285 14.07 -0.98 -0.63
N THR A 286 13.31 0.10 -0.48
CA THR A 286 13.52 1.11 0.58
C THR A 286 13.44 0.47 1.97
N SER A 287 12.42 -0.37 2.20
CA SER A 287 12.28 -1.11 3.46
C SER A 287 13.39 -2.15 3.66
N LEU A 288 13.78 -2.84 2.57
CA LEU A 288 14.87 -3.82 2.59
C LEU A 288 16.19 -3.16 2.98
N GLY A 289 16.54 -2.03 2.37
CA GLY A 289 17.79 -1.31 2.64
C GLY A 289 17.92 -0.90 4.11
N LEU A 290 16.85 -0.38 4.70
CA LEU A 290 16.82 0.01 6.12
C LEU A 290 16.88 -1.20 7.07
N GLY A 291 16.23 -2.31 6.68
CA GLY A 291 16.22 -3.55 7.45
C GLY A 291 17.60 -4.22 7.55
N VAL A 292 18.37 -4.21 6.46
CA VAL A 292 19.66 -4.89 6.38
C VAL A 292 20.65 -4.35 7.40
N THR A 293 20.72 -3.03 7.58
CA THR A 293 21.59 -2.43 8.60
C THR A 293 21.19 -2.85 10.01
N THR A 294 19.89 -2.98 10.29
CA THR A 294 19.39 -3.45 11.59
C THR A 294 19.70 -4.94 11.80
N ILE A 295 19.56 -5.77 10.77
CA ILE A 295 19.95 -7.19 10.80
C ILE A 295 21.44 -7.33 11.08
N ALA A 296 22.28 -6.61 10.34
CA ALA A 296 23.73 -6.64 10.50
C ALA A 296 24.15 -6.19 11.91
N SER A 297 23.53 -5.13 12.42
CA SER A 297 23.75 -4.65 13.80
C SER A 297 23.32 -5.69 14.85
N THR A 298 22.23 -6.40 14.62
CA THR A 298 21.77 -7.46 15.53
C THR A 298 22.68 -8.69 15.47
N MET A 299 23.17 -9.05 14.28
CA MET A 299 24.15 -10.12 14.10
C MET A 299 25.47 -9.80 14.80
N ASN A 300 25.96 -8.56 14.70
CA ASN A 300 27.15 -8.10 15.41
C ASN A 300 27.03 -8.26 16.94
N ARG A 301 25.85 -8.03 17.52
CA ARG A 301 25.61 -8.26 18.96
C ARG A 301 25.68 -9.72 19.37
N LEU A 302 25.25 -10.62 18.49
CA LEU A 302 25.28 -12.06 18.74
C LEU A 302 26.64 -12.68 18.42
N ASN A 303 27.35 -12.11 17.43
CA ASN A 303 28.68 -12.50 17.01
C ASN A 303 29.48 -11.25 16.58
N SER A 304 30.49 -10.89 17.39
CA SER A 304 31.33 -9.71 17.17
C SER A 304 32.17 -9.76 15.89
N ASP A 305 32.32 -10.93 15.27
CA ASP A 305 33.06 -11.08 14.01
C ASP A 305 32.32 -10.50 12.80
N VAL A 306 31.03 -10.18 12.94
CA VAL A 306 30.21 -9.58 11.87
C VAL A 306 30.32 -8.06 11.95
N ASP A 307 30.94 -7.40 10.98
CA ASP A 307 30.98 -5.94 10.92
C ASP A 307 29.68 -5.39 10.29
N PRO A 308 28.87 -4.61 11.04
CA PRO A 308 27.62 -4.07 10.52
C PRO A 308 27.79 -2.91 9.53
N ASN A 309 28.99 -2.29 9.50
CA ASN A 309 29.29 -1.16 8.62
C ASN A 309 29.86 -1.61 7.27
N ASP A 310 30.42 -2.81 7.20
CA ASP A 310 30.96 -3.40 5.98
C ASP A 310 29.86 -3.66 4.93
N ASP A 311 30.05 -3.11 3.73
CA ASP A 311 29.10 -3.25 2.64
C ASP A 311 29.03 -4.69 2.12
N ALA A 312 30.13 -5.45 2.18
CA ALA A 312 30.11 -6.85 1.77
C ALA A 312 29.19 -7.68 2.69
N THR A 313 29.19 -7.40 4.00
CA THR A 313 28.26 -7.99 4.97
C THR A 313 26.80 -7.66 4.63
N LYS A 314 26.48 -6.39 4.34
CA LYS A 314 25.12 -5.98 3.95
C LYS A 314 24.66 -6.66 2.66
N ILE A 315 25.53 -6.70 1.64
CA ILE A 315 25.26 -7.35 0.35
C ILE A 315 25.01 -8.85 0.55
N LEU A 316 25.82 -9.52 1.37
CA LEU A 316 25.66 -10.94 1.68
C LEU A 316 24.30 -11.21 2.34
N ILE A 317 23.89 -10.39 3.31
CA ILE A 317 22.57 -10.50 3.97
C ILE A 317 21.44 -10.37 2.94
N ILE A 318 21.50 -9.37 2.05
CA ILE A 318 20.49 -9.16 1.00
C ILE A 318 20.33 -10.40 0.13
N TRP A 319 21.42 -10.95 -0.41
CA TRP A 319 21.36 -12.09 -1.31
C TRP A 319 20.99 -13.40 -0.61
N LEU A 320 21.39 -13.60 0.64
CA LEU A 320 20.96 -14.75 1.44
C LEU A 320 19.44 -14.73 1.65
N ILE A 321 18.89 -13.58 2.05
CA ILE A 321 17.44 -13.48 2.27
C ILE A 321 16.68 -13.57 0.94
N THR A 322 17.21 -12.97 -0.12
CA THR A 322 16.65 -13.09 -1.48
C THR A 322 16.62 -14.55 -1.94
N ALA A 323 17.67 -15.32 -1.69
CA ALA A 323 17.70 -16.76 -2.01
C ALA A 323 16.65 -17.56 -1.22
N VAL A 324 16.44 -17.23 0.06
CA VAL A 324 15.38 -17.84 0.89
C VAL A 324 13.99 -17.46 0.36
N ALA A 325 13.78 -16.20 -0.03
CA ALA A 325 12.53 -15.74 -0.64
C ALA A 325 12.25 -16.47 -1.97
N CYS A 326 13.25 -16.56 -2.86
CA CYS A 326 13.15 -17.34 -4.11
C CYS A 326 12.83 -18.82 -3.85
N THR A 327 13.40 -19.41 -2.80
CA THR A 327 13.10 -20.80 -2.41
C THR A 327 11.65 -20.94 -1.94
N SER A 328 11.14 -20.00 -1.13
CA SER A 328 9.74 -19.96 -0.71
C SER A 328 8.78 -19.92 -1.91
N VAL A 329 9.13 -19.11 -2.93
CA VAL A 329 8.41 -18.99 -4.19
C VAL A 329 8.38 -20.31 -4.96
N ILE A 330 9.53 -20.97 -5.14
CA ILE A 330 9.65 -22.22 -5.89
C ILE A 330 8.87 -23.36 -5.23
N LEU A 331 8.90 -23.43 -3.90
CA LEU A 331 8.16 -24.43 -3.14
C LEU A 331 6.63 -24.24 -3.21
N GLY A 332 6.16 -23.17 -3.86
CA GLY A 332 4.74 -22.97 -4.16
C GLY A 332 3.90 -22.90 -2.90
N LEU A 333 4.46 -22.35 -1.82
CA LEU A 333 3.78 -22.21 -0.55
C LEU A 333 2.69 -21.12 -0.67
N LYS A 334 1.61 -21.38 -1.40
CA LYS A 334 0.41 -20.53 -1.43
C LYS A 334 -0.19 -20.38 -0.03
N ASN A 335 0.01 -21.37 0.84
CA ASN A 335 -0.27 -21.32 2.27
C ASN A 335 0.88 -20.73 3.10
N GLY A 336 2.05 -20.52 2.50
CA GLY A 336 3.28 -20.00 3.12
C GLY A 336 3.13 -18.57 3.57
N ILE A 337 2.72 -17.65 2.67
CA ILE A 337 2.50 -16.24 3.03
C ILE A 337 1.53 -16.12 4.21
N ARG A 338 0.42 -16.88 4.22
CA ARG A 338 -0.55 -16.89 5.33
C ARG A 338 0.07 -17.39 6.64
N ARG A 339 0.88 -18.46 6.61
CA ARG A 339 1.52 -19.01 7.81
C ARG A 339 2.64 -18.11 8.33
N LEU A 340 3.51 -17.64 7.44
CA LEU A 340 4.60 -16.73 7.74
C LEU A 340 4.05 -15.44 8.35
N SER A 341 3.06 -14.80 7.72
CA SER A 341 2.44 -13.58 8.24
C SER A 341 1.90 -13.75 9.67
N LYS A 342 1.26 -14.89 9.98
CA LYS A 342 0.78 -15.19 11.33
C LYS A 342 1.92 -15.39 12.34
N ILE A 343 2.95 -16.12 11.96
CA ILE A 343 4.12 -16.38 12.82
C ILE A 343 4.81 -15.05 13.13
N THR A 344 5.10 -14.27 12.08
CA THR A 344 5.73 -12.96 12.18
C THR A 344 4.93 -12.03 13.08
N PHE A 345 3.61 -11.93 12.86
CA PHE A 345 2.75 -11.11 13.71
C PHE A 345 2.73 -11.58 15.17
N SER A 346 2.69 -12.90 15.39
CA SER A 346 2.70 -13.48 16.74
C SER A 346 4.01 -13.21 17.48
N ILE A 347 5.15 -13.29 16.79
CA ILE A 347 6.46 -12.95 17.37
C ILE A 347 6.49 -11.48 17.78
N GLY A 348 6.01 -10.57 16.92
CA GLY A 348 5.92 -9.15 17.23
C GLY A 348 5.01 -8.86 18.44
N LEU A 349 3.88 -9.55 18.56
CA LEU A 349 3.00 -9.46 19.73
C LEU A 349 3.69 -9.95 21.01
N ILE A 350 4.33 -11.13 20.96
CA ILE A 350 5.02 -11.70 22.12
C ILE A 350 6.17 -10.78 22.56
N LEU A 351 6.91 -10.20 21.60
CA LEU A 351 7.97 -9.24 21.88
C LEU A 351 7.40 -7.99 22.57
N LEU A 352 6.37 -7.37 21.99
CA LEU A 352 5.77 -6.15 22.53
C LEU A 352 5.25 -6.36 23.95
N PHE A 353 4.43 -7.40 24.18
CA PHE A 353 3.89 -7.67 25.51
C PHE A 353 4.97 -8.14 26.49
N GLY A 354 5.97 -8.88 26.00
CA GLY A 354 7.14 -9.26 26.79
C GLY A 354 7.89 -8.04 27.33
N ILE A 355 8.12 -7.03 26.48
CA ILE A 355 8.76 -5.77 26.87
C ILE A 355 7.89 -4.99 27.86
N ILE A 356 6.57 -4.89 27.61
CA ILE A 356 5.65 -4.18 28.53
C ILE A 356 5.68 -4.79 29.94
N VAL A 357 5.66 -6.12 30.03
CA VAL A 357 5.70 -6.84 31.31
C VAL A 357 7.07 -6.76 31.97
N ALA A 358 8.15 -6.70 31.19
CA ALA A 358 9.51 -6.56 31.71
C ALA A 358 9.83 -5.14 32.23
N ASP A 359 9.18 -4.11 31.68
CA ASP A 359 9.30 -2.72 32.12
C ASP A 359 8.18 -2.33 33.12
N ASN A 360 7.85 -1.04 33.21
CA ASN A 360 6.74 -0.49 33.98
C ASN A 360 5.50 -0.35 33.08
N PRO A 361 4.50 -1.25 33.21
CA PRO A 361 3.31 -1.20 32.36
C PRO A 361 2.52 0.10 32.54
N TRP A 362 2.51 0.68 33.74
CA TRP A 362 1.73 1.87 34.06
C TRP A 362 2.25 3.10 33.32
N PHE A 363 3.57 3.26 33.23
CA PHE A 363 4.19 4.33 32.45
C PHE A 363 3.82 4.21 30.97
N LEU A 364 3.94 3.00 30.40
CA LEU A 364 3.67 2.75 28.99
C LEU A 364 2.19 2.94 28.62
N LEU A 365 1.28 2.48 29.49
CA LEU A 365 -0.16 2.66 29.30
C LEU A 365 -0.58 4.13 29.46
N ASN A 366 0.02 4.86 30.41
CA ASN A 366 -0.22 6.31 30.54
C ASN A 366 0.27 7.05 29.29
N SER A 367 1.49 6.75 28.82
CA SER A 367 2.05 7.36 27.61
C SER A 367 1.18 7.09 26.38
N PHE A 368 0.66 5.86 26.23
CA PHE A 368 -0.27 5.52 25.17
C PHE A 368 -1.54 6.38 25.20
N VAL A 369 -2.23 6.43 26.34
CA VAL A 369 -3.47 7.22 26.46
C VAL A 369 -3.22 8.71 26.20
N GLN A 370 -2.13 9.26 26.74
CA GLN A 370 -1.78 10.66 26.52
C GLN A 370 -1.43 10.95 25.05
N SER A 371 -0.67 10.08 24.40
CA SER A 371 -0.26 10.23 23.01
C SER A 371 -1.42 10.10 22.03
N MET A 372 -2.40 9.25 22.32
CA MET A 372 -3.65 9.20 21.57
C MET A 372 -4.40 10.53 21.61
N GLY A 373 -4.51 11.16 22.80
CA GLY A 373 -5.16 12.46 22.95
C GLY A 373 -4.44 13.56 22.16
N HIS A 374 -3.10 13.59 22.25
CA HIS A 374 -2.28 14.55 21.50
C HIS A 374 -2.38 14.36 19.99
N TYR A 375 -2.36 13.11 19.51
CA TYR A 375 -2.54 12.82 18.08
C TYR A 375 -3.87 13.36 17.57
N VAL A 376 -4.97 13.06 18.25
CA VAL A 376 -6.31 13.56 17.86
C VAL A 376 -6.38 15.08 17.86
N GLN A 377 -5.70 15.74 18.81
CA GLN A 377 -5.67 17.20 18.88
C GLN A 377 -4.90 17.84 17.71
N TRP A 378 -3.76 17.28 17.33
CA TRP A 378 -2.81 17.95 16.44
C TRP A 378 -2.76 17.40 15.01
N VAL A 379 -3.41 16.26 14.72
CA VAL A 379 -3.40 15.64 13.39
C VAL A 379 -3.89 16.59 12.29
N THR A 380 -4.85 17.49 12.59
CA THR A 380 -5.32 18.48 11.61
C THR A 380 -4.28 19.56 11.33
N GLN A 381 -3.53 20.02 12.33
CA GLN A 381 -2.46 21.00 12.08
C GLN A 381 -1.34 20.35 11.27
N LEU A 382 -0.88 19.17 11.71
CA LEU A 382 0.19 18.43 11.04
C LEU A 382 -0.21 18.01 9.61
N GLY A 383 -1.46 17.59 9.42
CA GLY A 383 -1.98 17.15 8.13
C GLY A 383 -1.90 18.23 7.05
N TRP A 384 -1.97 19.51 7.43
CA TRP A 384 -1.95 20.65 6.50
C TRP A 384 -0.64 21.44 6.55
N ASP A 385 0.37 20.96 7.29
CA ASP A 385 1.65 21.65 7.41
C ASP A 385 2.52 21.40 6.17
N THR A 386 3.05 22.48 5.61
CA THR A 386 3.88 22.47 4.41
C THR A 386 5.25 23.12 4.61
N ASP A 387 5.56 23.60 5.83
CA ASP A 387 6.78 24.37 6.13
C ASP A 387 7.04 25.51 5.14
N THR A 388 6.00 26.22 4.70
CA THR A 388 6.15 27.26 3.68
C THR A 388 7.19 28.31 4.05
N TRP A 389 7.22 28.71 5.32
CA TRP A 389 8.17 29.73 5.79
C TRP A 389 9.59 29.16 5.93
N PRO A 390 9.85 28.08 6.69
CA PRO A 390 11.18 27.45 6.71
C PRO A 390 11.75 27.14 5.32
N ALA A 391 10.92 26.60 4.42
CA ALA A 391 11.33 26.30 3.05
C ALA A 391 11.67 27.56 2.24
N SER A 392 10.89 28.65 2.38
CA SER A 392 11.18 29.91 1.69
C SER A 392 12.52 30.51 2.13
N GLU A 393 12.85 30.34 3.41
CA GLU A 393 14.06 30.88 4.02
C GLU A 393 15.29 30.07 3.62
N ALA A 394 15.16 28.74 3.56
CA ALA A 394 16.14 27.85 2.98
C ALA A 394 16.56 28.28 1.57
N ILE A 395 15.55 28.57 0.73
CA ILE A 395 15.78 29.05 -0.63
C ILE A 395 16.51 30.40 -0.58
N MET A 396 16.14 31.32 0.31
CA MET A 396 16.84 32.62 0.43
C MET A 396 18.30 32.47 0.88
N ARG A 397 18.63 31.48 1.72
CA ARG A 397 20.00 31.16 2.17
C ARG A 397 20.87 30.65 1.02
N ASP A 398 20.32 29.83 0.14
CA ASP A 398 21.04 29.28 -1.01
C ASP A 398 20.95 30.20 -2.24
N THR A 399 22.03 30.96 -2.49
CA THR A 399 22.14 31.86 -3.65
C THR A 399 21.89 31.19 -5.01
N GLY A 400 22.07 29.87 -5.11
CA GLY A 400 21.81 29.08 -6.32
C GLY A 400 20.36 28.65 -6.51
N ALA A 401 19.50 28.84 -5.51
CA ALA A 401 18.12 28.35 -5.47
C ALA A 401 17.06 29.46 -5.64
N TRP A 402 17.46 30.73 -5.72
CA TRP A 402 16.55 31.89 -5.71
C TRP A 402 15.48 31.90 -6.81
N HIS A 403 15.69 31.18 -7.91
CA HIS A 403 14.67 31.00 -8.95
C HIS A 403 13.43 30.23 -8.48
N TYR A 404 13.46 29.58 -7.31
CA TYR A 404 12.27 28.96 -6.70
C TYR A 404 11.39 29.96 -5.92
N LEU A 405 11.87 31.18 -5.62
CA LEU A 405 11.10 32.20 -4.86
C LEU A 405 10.03 32.90 -5.70
N ALA A 406 10.20 32.94 -7.02
CA ALA A 406 9.27 33.58 -7.92
C ALA A 406 9.22 32.85 -9.27
N TRP A 407 8.01 32.69 -9.80
CA TRP A 407 7.79 32.06 -11.10
C TRP A 407 7.80 33.10 -12.22
N GLY A 408 8.70 32.97 -13.20
CA GLY A 408 8.72 33.89 -14.36
C GLY A 408 10.02 33.85 -15.14
N ALA A 409 9.94 34.09 -16.45
CA ALA A 409 11.06 33.85 -17.36
C ALA A 409 12.20 34.88 -17.26
N LYS A 410 11.94 36.16 -16.92
CA LYS A 410 12.95 37.25 -16.95
C LYS A 410 12.49 38.49 -16.16
N GLY A 411 12.52 38.49 -14.82
CA GLY A 411 12.24 39.75 -14.10
C GLY A 411 12.12 39.70 -12.60
N GLU A 412 11.20 38.89 -12.05
CA GLU A 412 10.88 38.89 -10.61
C GLU A 412 11.87 38.05 -9.80
N SER A 413 12.23 36.86 -10.27
CA SER A 413 13.32 36.04 -9.72
C SER A 413 14.65 36.79 -9.77
N ASP A 414 14.95 37.42 -10.91
CA ASP A 414 16.15 38.26 -11.04
C ASP A 414 16.06 39.54 -10.19
N ALA A 415 14.87 40.08 -9.90
CA ALA A 415 14.73 41.25 -9.05
C ALA A 415 14.98 40.92 -7.58
N ILE A 416 14.49 39.78 -7.10
CA ILE A 416 14.80 39.26 -5.77
C ILE A 416 16.30 38.96 -5.69
N ALA A 417 16.86 38.26 -6.68
CA ALA A 417 18.28 37.95 -6.76
C ALA A 417 19.16 39.20 -6.84
N ARG A 418 18.76 40.22 -7.61
CA ARG A 418 19.41 41.53 -7.64
C ARG A 418 19.29 42.21 -6.29
N THR A 419 18.12 42.25 -5.67
CA THR A 419 17.91 42.96 -4.39
C THR A 419 18.78 42.36 -3.28
N LEU A 420 18.85 41.03 -3.22
CA LEU A 420 19.71 40.32 -2.26
C LEU A 420 21.20 40.53 -2.59
N SER A 421 21.60 40.43 -3.86
CA SER A 421 23.01 40.65 -4.26
C SER A 421 23.47 42.11 -4.12
N THR A 422 22.60 43.11 -4.34
CA THR A 422 22.92 44.54 -4.22
C THR A 422 23.16 44.96 -2.76
N ARG A 423 22.59 44.23 -1.79
CA ARG A 423 22.87 44.43 -0.36
C ARG A 423 24.22 43.86 0.07
N GLY A 424 24.99 43.26 -0.85
CA GLY A 424 26.19 42.51 -0.49
C GLY A 424 25.86 41.34 0.43
N ALA A 425 24.65 40.78 0.33
CA ALA A 425 24.25 39.62 1.13
C ALA A 425 25.14 38.44 0.72
N THR A 426 26.22 38.24 1.46
CA THR A 426 26.82 36.93 1.64
C THR A 426 25.70 35.97 2.06
N ALA A 427 25.81 34.68 1.72
CA ALA A 427 24.83 33.66 2.10
C ALA A 427 24.40 33.89 3.57
N LEU A 428 23.11 34.17 3.78
CA LEU A 428 22.57 34.48 5.11
C LEU A 428 22.84 33.29 6.02
N THR A 429 23.50 33.49 7.15
CA THR A 429 23.74 32.41 8.10
C THR A 429 22.48 32.12 8.90
N ASP A 430 22.40 30.93 9.52
CA ASP A 430 21.30 30.62 10.44
C ASP A 430 21.22 31.62 11.59
N THR A 431 22.36 32.19 12.01
CA THR A 431 22.42 33.26 13.01
C THR A 431 21.75 34.55 12.51
N ASP A 432 22.02 34.96 11.27
CA ASP A 432 21.40 36.15 10.67
C ASP A 432 19.89 35.97 10.58
N LEU A 433 19.49 34.80 10.09
CA LEU A 433 18.10 34.38 9.97
C LEU A 433 17.42 34.35 11.35
N ASN A 434 17.99 33.68 12.35
CA ASN A 434 17.42 33.61 13.70
C ASN A 434 17.30 35.00 14.35
N THR A 435 18.21 35.93 14.03
CA THR A 435 18.12 37.32 14.49
C THR A 435 16.96 38.08 13.86
N MET A 436 16.69 37.84 12.56
CA MET A 436 15.62 38.53 11.84
C MET A 436 14.22 37.99 12.17
N TRP A 437 14.05 36.67 12.27
CA TRP A 437 12.73 36.02 12.34
C TRP A 437 12.58 35.01 13.49
N GLY A 438 13.56 34.89 14.39
CA GLY A 438 13.53 33.94 15.52
C GLY A 438 14.07 32.55 15.17
N VAL A 439 14.28 31.71 16.20
CA VAL A 439 14.73 30.31 16.08
C VAL A 439 13.61 29.46 15.46
N ARG A 440 13.97 28.64 14.47
CA ARG A 440 13.01 28.03 13.54
C ARG A 440 13.05 26.51 13.57
N THR A 441 12.04 25.91 12.97
CA THR A 441 12.12 24.50 12.55
C THR A 441 13.14 24.33 11.46
N ASP A 442 13.92 23.26 11.54
CA ASP A 442 14.83 22.82 10.48
C ASP A 442 14.14 22.80 9.11
N ASP A 443 14.80 23.36 8.09
CA ASP A 443 14.28 23.45 6.72
C ASP A 443 14.36 22.12 5.95
N GLY A 444 15.09 21.14 6.48
CA GLY A 444 15.18 19.78 5.97
C GLY A 444 14.04 18.86 6.43
N PHE A 445 13.25 19.25 7.45
CA PHE A 445 12.27 18.35 8.07
C PHE A 445 11.30 17.73 7.07
N MET A 446 10.69 18.54 6.19
CA MET A 446 9.74 18.03 5.20
C MET A 446 10.39 17.03 4.24
N ASN A 447 11.63 17.29 3.83
CA ASN A 447 12.35 16.43 2.90
C ASN A 447 12.71 15.09 3.55
N SER A 448 13.33 15.14 4.74
CA SER A 448 13.83 13.96 5.43
C SER A 448 12.75 13.10 6.09
N TRP A 449 11.58 13.67 6.38
CA TRP A 449 10.52 12.99 7.13
C TRP A 449 9.19 12.98 6.38
N THR A 450 8.39 14.05 6.47
CA THR A 450 6.99 13.99 6.04
C THR A 450 6.80 13.68 4.55
N ILE A 451 7.54 14.36 3.66
CA ILE A 451 7.45 14.07 2.21
C ILE A 451 8.13 12.76 1.86
N PHE A 452 9.21 12.39 2.57
CA PHE A 452 9.78 11.05 2.44
C PHE A 452 8.73 9.97 2.73
N TYR A 453 8.02 10.04 3.87
CA TYR A 453 6.97 9.09 4.21
C TYR A 453 5.83 9.12 3.20
N TRP A 454 5.35 10.29 2.75
CA TRP A 454 4.31 10.32 1.71
C TRP A 454 4.76 9.72 0.39
N GLY A 455 5.99 9.99 -0.06
CA GLY A 455 6.59 9.34 -1.22
C GLY A 455 6.69 7.82 -1.05
N TRP A 456 7.14 7.37 0.12
CA TRP A 456 7.24 5.96 0.46
C TRP A 456 5.88 5.27 0.47
N TRP A 457 4.89 5.80 1.19
CA TRP A 457 3.53 5.22 1.24
C TRP A 457 2.85 5.23 -0.13
N ILE A 458 3.04 6.27 -0.93
CA ILE A 458 2.49 6.33 -2.29
C ILE A 458 3.16 5.31 -3.21
N SER A 459 4.49 5.14 -3.13
CA SER A 459 5.21 4.12 -3.91
C SER A 459 4.85 2.68 -3.50
N TRP A 460 4.48 2.45 -2.24
CA TRP A 460 3.95 1.17 -1.75
C TRP A 460 2.49 0.91 -2.08
N ALA A 461 1.74 1.93 -2.51
CA ALA A 461 0.31 1.80 -2.73
C ALA A 461 -0.13 0.76 -3.77
N PRO A 462 0.53 0.60 -4.94
CA PRO A 462 0.16 -0.44 -5.88
C PRO A 462 0.31 -1.85 -5.28
N PHE A 463 1.38 -2.09 -4.52
CA PHE A 463 1.61 -3.33 -3.78
C PHE A 463 0.56 -3.59 -2.69
N VAL A 464 0.55 -2.74 -1.66
CA VAL A 464 -0.26 -2.96 -0.46
C VAL A 464 -1.74 -2.86 -0.80
N GLY A 465 -2.14 -1.91 -1.65
CA GLY A 465 -3.53 -1.75 -2.06
C GLY A 465 -4.07 -2.93 -2.86
N MET A 466 -3.29 -3.45 -3.82
CA MET A 466 -3.68 -4.65 -4.57
C MET A 466 -3.76 -5.88 -3.66
N PHE A 467 -2.83 -6.01 -2.72
CA PHE A 467 -2.86 -7.09 -1.74
C PHE A 467 -4.12 -7.01 -0.85
N ILE A 468 -4.43 -5.84 -0.29
CA ILE A 468 -5.64 -5.60 0.52
C ILE A 468 -6.89 -5.91 -0.30
N ALA A 469 -6.98 -5.45 -1.55
CA ALA A 469 -8.11 -5.78 -2.43
C ALA A 469 -8.30 -7.30 -2.52
N ARG A 470 -7.21 -8.04 -2.76
CA ARG A 470 -7.25 -9.50 -2.95
C ARG A 470 -7.74 -10.27 -1.73
N ILE A 471 -7.26 -9.89 -0.55
CA ILE A 471 -7.64 -10.57 0.70
C ILE A 471 -9.00 -10.11 1.22
N SER A 472 -9.59 -9.08 0.62
CA SER A 472 -10.88 -8.51 1.01
C SER A 472 -12.06 -8.96 0.15
N ARG A 473 -11.86 -9.94 -0.73
CA ARG A 473 -12.93 -10.52 -1.55
C ARG A 473 -14.07 -11.04 -0.67
N GLY A 474 -15.30 -10.68 -1.03
CA GLY A 474 -16.53 -10.99 -0.28
C GLY A 474 -16.85 -10.04 0.88
N ARG A 475 -15.99 -9.06 1.17
CA ARG A 475 -16.25 -8.00 2.18
C ARG A 475 -16.88 -6.78 1.52
N THR A 476 -17.53 -5.94 2.31
CA THR A 476 -18.08 -4.66 1.85
C THR A 476 -17.02 -3.55 1.84
N VAL A 477 -17.22 -2.52 1.00
CA VAL A 477 -16.37 -1.31 0.96
C VAL A 477 -16.19 -0.72 2.36
N GLY A 478 -17.28 -0.62 3.13
CA GLY A 478 -17.23 -0.08 4.49
C GLY A 478 -16.46 -0.97 5.48
N GLU A 479 -16.54 -2.29 5.36
CA GLU A 479 -15.75 -3.21 6.18
C GLU A 479 -14.26 -3.05 5.91
N VAL A 480 -13.85 -2.94 4.64
CA VAL A 480 -12.44 -2.81 4.30
C VAL A 480 -11.87 -1.47 4.76
N ILE A 481 -12.57 -0.36 4.52
CA ILE A 481 -12.15 0.96 5.01
C ILE A 481 -11.96 0.95 6.53
N LYS A 482 -12.96 0.44 7.28
CA LYS A 482 -12.88 0.37 8.75
C LYS A 482 -11.76 -0.56 9.21
N GLY A 483 -11.64 -1.74 8.62
CA GLY A 483 -10.62 -2.70 9.03
C GLY A 483 -9.20 -2.25 8.73
N ALA A 484 -8.98 -1.53 7.63
CA ALA A 484 -7.67 -0.98 7.29
C ALA A 484 -7.28 0.23 8.16
N PHE A 485 -8.23 1.12 8.52
CA PHE A 485 -7.91 2.30 9.35
C PHE A 485 -7.96 2.06 10.85
N ILE A 486 -8.70 1.07 11.36
CA ILE A 486 -8.86 0.90 12.81
C ILE A 486 -7.80 -0.05 13.36
N ALA A 487 -7.81 -1.31 12.91
CA ALA A 487 -7.02 -2.34 13.59
C ALA A 487 -5.49 -2.15 13.39
N PRO A 488 -4.98 -1.90 12.17
CA PRO A 488 -3.55 -1.68 11.97
C PRO A 488 -3.04 -0.39 12.60
N VAL A 489 -3.82 0.69 12.54
CA VAL A 489 -3.44 1.99 13.13
C VAL A 489 -3.42 1.91 14.64
N LEU A 490 -4.44 1.33 15.29
CA LEU A 490 -4.43 1.18 16.75
C LEU A 490 -3.29 0.30 17.24
N PHE A 491 -3.02 -0.81 16.54
CA PHE A 491 -1.89 -1.66 16.86
C PHE A 491 -0.56 -0.92 16.65
N GLY A 492 -0.38 -0.27 15.50
CA GLY A 492 0.82 0.51 15.19
C GLY A 492 1.05 1.63 16.19
N PHE A 493 -0.01 2.35 16.59
CA PHE A 493 0.04 3.39 17.60
C PHE A 493 0.49 2.86 18.95
N PHE A 494 -0.05 1.72 19.36
CA PHE A 494 0.36 1.09 20.61
C PHE A 494 1.83 0.66 20.55
N TYR A 495 2.25 0.00 19.46
CA TYR A 495 3.63 -0.45 19.27
C TYR A 495 4.63 0.71 19.26
N LEU A 496 4.37 1.74 18.44
CA LEU A 496 5.22 2.93 18.30
C LEU A 496 5.28 3.73 19.59
N THR A 497 4.14 3.91 20.27
CA THR A 497 4.14 4.64 21.54
C THR A 497 4.92 3.90 22.60
N VAL A 498 4.76 2.58 22.72
CA VAL A 498 5.47 1.78 23.73
C VAL A 498 6.99 1.86 23.50
N LEU A 499 7.47 1.52 22.31
CA LEU A 499 8.91 1.50 22.05
C LEU A 499 9.51 2.92 22.00
N GLY A 500 8.80 3.89 21.44
CA GLY A 500 9.24 5.29 21.42
C GLY A 500 9.33 5.90 22.82
N SER A 501 8.37 5.58 23.69
CA SER A 501 8.40 6.02 25.10
C SER A 501 9.56 5.38 25.86
N LEU A 502 9.91 4.12 25.57
CA LEU A 502 11.08 3.46 26.16
C LEU A 502 12.38 4.11 25.68
N GLY A 503 12.47 4.46 24.40
CA GLY A 503 13.60 5.21 23.86
C GLY A 503 13.79 6.54 24.59
N ILE A 504 12.73 7.36 24.65
CA ILE A 504 12.78 8.67 25.33
C ILE A 504 13.10 8.51 26.82
N LYS A 505 12.53 7.50 27.48
CA LYS A 505 12.83 7.19 28.89
C LYS A 505 14.30 6.83 29.07
N MET A 506 14.87 6.01 28.19
CA MET A 506 16.29 5.64 28.23
C MET A 506 17.20 6.85 28.01
N GLU A 507 16.88 7.70 27.03
CA GLU A 507 17.59 8.96 26.77
C GLU A 507 17.63 9.84 28.02
N ARG A 508 16.47 10.10 28.64
CA ARG A 508 16.38 10.91 29.85
C ARG A 508 17.17 10.33 31.03
N ILE A 509 17.18 9.01 31.18
CA ILE A 509 17.98 8.34 32.22
C ILE A 509 19.47 8.54 31.96
N ALA A 510 19.90 8.42 30.70
CA ALA A 510 21.30 8.61 30.32
C ALA A 510 21.75 10.06 30.54
N GLU A 511 20.96 11.03 30.11
CA GLU A 511 21.22 12.45 30.36
C GLU A 511 21.31 12.74 31.86
N LEU A 512 20.36 12.24 32.66
CA LEU A 512 20.39 12.42 34.11
C LEU A 512 21.64 11.80 34.77
N ALA A 513 22.13 10.68 34.23
CA ALA A 513 23.29 9.97 34.77
C ALA A 513 24.64 10.57 34.33
N LEU A 514 24.70 11.20 33.15
CA LEU A 514 25.95 11.61 32.50
C LEU A 514 26.17 13.12 32.50
N THR A 515 25.11 13.93 32.58
CA THR A 515 25.24 15.39 32.60
C THR A 515 25.76 15.87 33.95
N THR A 516 26.61 16.90 33.92
CA THR A 516 27.22 17.50 35.12
C THR A 516 26.74 18.93 35.36
N LEU A 517 26.33 19.63 34.29
CA LEU A 517 25.77 20.97 34.33
C LEU A 517 24.40 21.01 33.64
N PRO A 518 23.47 21.88 34.09
CA PRO A 518 22.16 22.05 33.44
C PRO A 518 22.22 22.54 31.98
N THR A 519 23.39 22.99 31.51
CA THR A 519 23.64 23.46 30.14
C THR A 519 24.11 22.36 29.20
N ASP A 520 24.41 21.16 29.71
CA ASP A 520 24.93 20.04 28.91
C ASP A 520 23.86 19.46 27.97
N VAL A 521 22.58 19.73 28.24
CA VAL A 521 21.44 19.38 27.39
C VAL A 521 20.55 20.62 27.24
N ASP A 522 20.45 21.18 26.04
CA ASP A 522 19.49 22.25 25.75
C ASP A 522 18.19 21.67 25.23
N TRP A 523 17.20 21.53 26.11
CA TRP A 523 15.87 21.10 25.70
C TRP A 523 15.21 22.06 24.68
N ARG A 524 15.65 23.32 24.58
CA ARG A 524 15.04 24.29 23.65
C ARG A 524 15.44 23.99 22.20
N SER A 525 16.73 23.81 21.91
CA SER A 525 17.16 23.38 20.58
C SER A 525 16.93 21.89 20.37
N GLY A 526 17.07 21.09 21.43
CA GLY A 526 17.06 19.63 21.37
C GLY A 526 18.42 19.03 21.07
N ASP A 527 19.46 19.86 20.95
CA ASP A 527 20.81 19.41 20.63
C ASP A 527 21.43 18.69 21.82
N VAL A 528 22.15 17.62 21.50
CA VAL A 528 22.90 16.81 22.46
C VAL A 528 24.37 16.83 22.08
N ASP A 529 25.22 17.27 23.00
CA ASP A 529 26.67 17.17 22.83
C ASP A 529 27.14 15.77 23.27
N CYS A 530 27.29 14.89 22.27
CA CYS A 530 27.70 13.52 22.50
C CYS A 530 29.11 13.39 23.06
N ALA A 531 30.02 14.31 22.75
CA ALA A 531 31.35 14.31 23.33
C ALA A 531 31.28 14.61 24.83
N ASN A 532 30.43 15.55 25.26
CA ASN A 532 30.21 15.85 26.68
C ASN A 532 29.50 14.71 27.41
N LEU A 533 28.56 14.01 26.77
CA LEU A 533 27.97 12.78 27.32
C LEU A 533 28.96 11.59 27.32
N GLY A 534 30.16 11.77 26.78
CA GLY A 534 31.21 10.76 26.80
C GLY A 534 31.01 9.67 25.77
N TYR A 535 30.61 10.04 24.56
CA TYR A 535 30.53 9.17 23.39
C TYR A 535 31.49 9.68 22.31
N ALA A 536 32.08 8.75 21.55
CA ALA A 536 32.77 9.06 20.32
C ALA A 536 31.78 9.22 19.15
N ASP A 537 32.26 9.71 18.01
CA ASP A 537 31.44 9.94 16.81
C ASP A 537 30.80 8.65 16.25
N ASP A 538 31.37 7.49 16.54
CA ASP A 538 30.83 6.17 16.18
C ASP A 538 29.79 5.64 17.20
N GLY A 539 29.50 6.42 18.24
CA GLY A 539 28.59 6.10 19.33
C GLY A 539 29.14 5.11 20.36
N THR A 540 30.46 4.90 20.40
CA THR A 540 31.11 4.13 21.45
C THR A 540 31.24 4.96 22.75
N PRO A 541 30.89 4.41 23.92
CA PRO A 541 31.12 5.08 25.20
C PRO A 541 32.62 5.23 25.51
N THR A 542 33.07 6.43 25.86
CA THR A 542 34.49 6.78 26.07
C THR A 542 34.82 7.16 27.52
N THR A 543 33.89 7.74 28.28
CA THR A 543 34.14 8.19 29.65
C THR A 543 33.83 7.09 30.66
N ALA A 544 34.41 7.18 31.86
CA ALA A 544 34.13 6.21 32.93
C ALA A 544 32.63 6.13 33.27
N GLY A 545 31.92 7.27 33.20
CA GLY A 545 30.47 7.34 33.41
C GLY A 545 29.68 6.64 32.32
N SER A 546 29.94 6.95 31.05
CA SER A 546 29.22 6.36 29.92
C SER A 546 29.53 4.87 29.75
N ILE A 547 30.77 4.44 30.01
CA ILE A 547 31.15 3.02 30.04
C ILE A 547 30.43 2.28 31.17
N GLN A 548 30.30 2.89 32.36
CA GLN A 548 29.59 2.26 33.46
C GLN A 548 28.08 2.18 33.18
N LEU A 549 27.48 3.22 32.62
CA LEU A 549 26.08 3.23 32.22
C LEU A 549 25.78 2.16 31.16
N ALA A 550 26.66 2.01 30.17
CA ALA A 550 26.57 0.97 29.15
C ALA A 550 26.63 -0.44 29.74
N LYS A 551 27.42 -0.68 30.80
CA LYS A 551 27.44 -1.99 31.50
C LYS A 551 26.11 -2.32 32.18
N GLU A 552 25.35 -1.30 32.58
CA GLU A 552 23.98 -1.46 33.11
C GLU A 552 22.93 -1.57 32.00
N GLY A 553 23.34 -1.49 30.73
CA GLY A 553 22.46 -1.59 29.56
C GLY A 553 21.74 -0.29 29.19
N TYR A 554 22.18 0.86 29.70
CA TYR A 554 21.59 2.16 29.37
C TYR A 554 22.53 2.98 28.48
N TYR A 555 21.94 3.73 27.55
CA TYR A 555 22.68 4.50 26.56
C TYR A 555 21.99 5.84 26.29
N ALA A 556 22.77 6.89 26.01
CA ALA A 556 22.26 8.08 25.35
C ALA A 556 22.03 7.74 23.87
N LEU A 557 20.80 7.39 23.52
CA LEU A 557 20.40 6.92 22.19
C LEU A 557 20.63 7.98 21.11
N SER A 558 20.51 9.27 21.43
CA SER A 558 20.85 10.36 20.51
C SER A 558 22.30 10.27 20.00
N CYS A 559 23.19 9.69 20.79
CA CYS A 559 24.61 9.49 20.49
C CYS A 559 24.95 8.11 19.92
N ARG A 560 23.95 7.25 19.73
CA ARG A 560 24.12 5.87 19.26
C ARG A 560 23.73 5.75 17.79
N PRO A 561 24.34 4.82 17.04
CA PRO A 561 23.91 4.52 15.68
C PRO A 561 22.43 4.15 15.65
N THR A 562 21.67 4.74 14.74
CA THR A 562 20.21 4.58 14.67
C THR A 562 19.74 3.13 14.51
N SER A 563 20.51 2.31 13.81
CA SER A 563 20.25 0.88 13.64
C SER A 563 20.33 0.06 14.93
N SER A 564 20.94 0.62 15.98
CA SER A 564 21.12 -0.03 17.27
C SER A 564 20.06 0.34 18.31
N HIS A 565 19.24 1.37 18.07
CA HIS A 565 18.30 1.92 19.06
C HIS A 565 17.30 0.88 19.58
N ILE A 566 16.69 0.09 18.70
CA ILE A 566 15.73 -0.96 19.13
C ILE A 566 16.40 -2.05 19.98
N LEU A 567 17.70 -2.29 19.74
CA LEU A 567 18.46 -3.30 20.45
C LEU A 567 18.96 -2.76 21.80
N ASP A 568 19.32 -1.47 21.86
CA ASP A 568 19.72 -0.78 23.09
C ASP A 568 18.56 -0.77 24.10
N ILE A 569 17.32 -0.46 23.68
CA ILE A 569 16.17 -0.37 24.61
C ILE A 569 15.79 -1.69 25.29
N VAL A 570 16.20 -2.85 24.74
CA VAL A 570 15.92 -4.16 25.34
C VAL A 570 17.04 -4.68 26.24
N GLU A 571 18.17 -3.97 26.29
CA GLU A 571 19.37 -4.35 27.02
C GLU A 571 19.21 -4.30 28.56
N PRO A 572 18.49 -3.32 29.15
CA PRO A 572 18.29 -3.26 30.60
C PRO A 572 17.60 -4.48 31.22
N TYR A 573 16.95 -5.32 30.42
CA TYR A 573 16.15 -6.46 30.90
C TYR A 573 16.99 -7.73 31.20
N GLY A 574 18.32 -7.61 31.26
CA GLY A 574 19.23 -8.66 31.74
C GLY A 574 19.07 -9.97 30.96
N LYS A 575 18.66 -11.06 31.63
CA LYS A 575 18.54 -12.40 31.01
C LYS A 575 17.53 -12.46 29.85
N LEU A 576 16.56 -11.53 29.79
CA LEU A 576 15.59 -11.47 28.71
C LEU A 576 16.14 -10.74 27.46
N SER A 577 17.20 -9.95 27.60
CA SER A 577 17.77 -9.15 26.51
C SER A 577 18.14 -10.00 25.30
N THR A 578 18.89 -11.10 25.49
CA THR A 578 19.28 -12.00 24.40
C THR A 578 18.08 -12.64 23.71
N LEU A 579 17.02 -12.98 24.46
CA LEU A 579 15.79 -13.50 23.88
C LEU A 579 15.09 -12.43 23.02
N PHE A 580 14.95 -11.21 23.52
CA PHE A 580 14.34 -10.12 22.76
C PHE A 580 15.14 -9.75 21.51
N GLN A 581 16.46 -9.65 21.60
CA GLN A 581 17.34 -9.40 20.44
C GLN A 581 17.23 -10.53 19.40
N ALA A 582 17.20 -11.80 19.83
CA ALA A 582 16.98 -12.93 18.92
C ALA A 582 15.58 -12.89 18.27
N MET A 583 14.55 -12.51 19.03
CA MET A 583 13.19 -12.33 18.49
C MET A 583 13.13 -11.19 17.48
N ILE A 584 13.79 -10.06 17.74
CA ILE A 584 13.91 -8.93 16.81
C ILE A 584 14.59 -9.40 15.51
N LEU A 585 15.71 -10.12 15.59
CA LEU A 585 16.41 -10.65 14.42
C LEU A 585 15.50 -11.55 13.58
N ILE A 586 14.85 -12.54 14.21
CA ILE A 586 13.95 -13.48 13.54
C ILE A 586 12.77 -12.73 12.92
N ALA A 587 12.17 -11.79 13.66
CA ALA A 587 11.04 -11.00 13.17
C ALA A 587 11.43 -10.21 11.92
N ILE A 588 12.53 -9.46 11.95
CA ILE A 588 12.98 -8.64 10.80
C ILE A 588 13.27 -9.53 9.58
N ILE A 589 13.96 -10.67 9.76
CA ILE A 589 14.23 -11.61 8.67
C ILE A 589 12.92 -12.16 8.07
N LEU A 590 11.97 -12.60 8.91
CA LEU A 590 10.69 -13.11 8.44
C LEU A 590 9.86 -12.04 7.74
N TYR A 591 9.88 -10.80 8.24
CA TYR A 591 9.24 -9.66 7.58
C TYR A 591 9.84 -9.41 6.20
N PHE A 592 11.17 -9.42 6.08
CA PHE A 592 11.85 -9.23 4.81
C PHE A 592 11.43 -10.30 3.81
N ILE A 593 11.48 -11.58 4.20
CA ILE A 593 11.09 -12.71 3.34
C ILE A 593 9.63 -12.56 2.90
N THR A 594 8.73 -12.23 3.85
CA THR A 594 7.29 -12.11 3.57
C THR A 594 7.00 -10.91 2.66
N SER A 595 7.71 -9.80 2.85
CA SER A 595 7.57 -8.58 2.05
C SER A 595 8.05 -8.81 0.62
N SER A 596 9.23 -9.40 0.44
CA SER A 596 9.77 -9.70 -0.90
C SER A 596 8.94 -10.76 -1.64
N ASP A 597 8.47 -11.81 -0.95
CA ASP A 597 7.58 -12.82 -1.55
C ASP A 597 6.25 -12.22 -2.02
N SER A 598 5.73 -11.22 -1.30
CA SER A 598 4.48 -10.54 -1.64
C SER A 598 4.68 -9.45 -2.70
N GLY A 599 5.78 -8.68 -2.64
CA GLY A 599 6.15 -7.64 -3.62
C GLY A 599 6.39 -8.25 -5.00
N SER A 600 7.30 -9.22 -5.09
CA SER A 600 7.59 -9.96 -6.33
C SER A 600 6.36 -10.67 -6.91
N TYR A 601 5.41 -11.10 -6.06
CA TYR A 601 4.14 -11.65 -6.54
C TYR A 601 3.26 -10.59 -7.21
N VAL A 602 3.18 -9.38 -6.63
CA VAL A 602 2.40 -8.29 -7.22
C VAL A 602 3.03 -7.79 -8.51
N ASP A 603 4.36 -7.65 -8.56
CA ASP A 603 5.07 -7.28 -9.79
C ASP A 603 4.82 -8.31 -10.90
N ASP A 604 4.92 -9.60 -10.57
CA ASP A 604 4.63 -10.69 -11.50
C ASP A 604 3.16 -10.64 -11.97
N LEU A 605 2.22 -10.48 -11.04
CA LEU A 605 0.79 -10.41 -11.34
C LEU A 605 0.44 -9.23 -12.26
N ILE A 606 1.02 -8.04 -12.03
CA ILE A 606 0.85 -6.87 -12.89
C ILE A 606 1.45 -7.18 -14.27
N SER A 607 2.67 -7.70 -14.32
CA SER A 607 3.36 -8.06 -15.56
C SER A 607 2.61 -9.13 -16.38
N ALA A 608 1.89 -10.03 -15.70
CA ALA A 608 1.10 -11.11 -16.26
C ALA A 608 -0.39 -10.74 -16.50
N MET A 609 -0.72 -9.44 -16.53
CA MET A 609 -2.07 -8.95 -16.81
C MET A 609 -3.15 -9.51 -15.85
N GLY A 610 -2.79 -9.73 -14.58
CA GLY A 610 -3.70 -10.23 -13.55
C GLY A 610 -3.89 -11.74 -13.56
N TYR A 611 -3.07 -12.49 -14.30
CA TYR A 611 -3.09 -13.95 -14.31
C TYR A 611 -2.71 -14.51 -12.93
N GLU A 612 -3.61 -15.26 -12.28
CA GLU A 612 -3.46 -15.61 -10.86
C GLU A 612 -2.36 -16.65 -10.55
N ASN A 613 -1.91 -17.41 -11.57
CA ASN A 613 -0.91 -18.47 -11.43
C ASN A 613 0.26 -18.26 -12.41
N PRO A 614 0.99 -17.15 -12.32
CA PRO A 614 2.11 -16.92 -13.21
C PRO A 614 3.21 -17.98 -12.96
N PRO A 615 3.94 -18.37 -14.02
CA PRO A 615 5.09 -19.26 -13.89
C PRO A 615 6.12 -18.78 -12.87
N VAL A 616 6.63 -19.73 -12.08
CA VAL A 616 7.59 -19.49 -10.98
C VAL A 616 8.82 -18.71 -11.41
N LEU A 617 9.32 -18.93 -12.65
CA LEU A 617 10.52 -18.27 -13.16
C LEU A 617 10.38 -16.74 -13.24
N GLN A 618 9.19 -16.22 -13.57
CA GLN A 618 8.94 -14.78 -13.62
C GLN A 618 8.97 -14.18 -12.22
N LYS A 619 8.34 -14.84 -11.26
CA LYS A 619 8.39 -14.41 -9.87
C LYS A 619 9.81 -14.40 -9.30
N VAL A 620 10.62 -15.41 -9.63
CA VAL A 620 12.05 -15.44 -9.26
C VAL A 620 12.82 -14.27 -9.90
N TYR A 621 12.52 -13.92 -11.15
CA TYR A 621 13.12 -12.76 -11.81
C TYR A 621 12.81 -11.45 -11.07
N TRP A 622 11.55 -11.24 -10.66
CA TRP A 622 11.17 -10.03 -9.90
C TRP A 622 11.81 -10.01 -8.50
N ALA A 623 11.84 -11.14 -7.78
CA ALA A 623 12.53 -11.23 -6.50
C ALA A 623 14.04 -10.95 -6.60
N CYS A 624 14.71 -11.46 -7.63
CA CYS A 624 16.13 -11.12 -7.87
C CYS A 624 16.33 -9.65 -8.27
N THR A 625 15.37 -9.05 -8.97
CA THR A 625 15.40 -7.62 -9.32
C THR A 625 15.25 -6.75 -8.06
N GLU A 626 14.38 -7.12 -7.13
CA GLU A 626 14.29 -6.50 -5.80
C GLU A 626 15.62 -6.61 -5.03
N GLY A 627 16.25 -7.79 -5.01
CA GLY A 627 17.55 -7.99 -4.36
C GLY A 627 18.67 -7.13 -4.96
N ALA A 628 18.74 -7.06 -6.29
CA ALA A 628 19.71 -6.22 -7.00
C ALA A 628 19.47 -4.72 -6.76
N LEU A 629 18.21 -4.29 -6.71
CA LEU A 629 17.86 -2.91 -6.38
C LEU A 629 18.18 -2.55 -4.93
N ALA A 630 17.87 -3.46 -3.98
CA ALA A 630 18.21 -3.26 -2.57
C ALA A 630 19.73 -3.13 -2.38
N GLN A 631 20.53 -3.94 -3.08
CA GLN A 631 21.99 -3.78 -3.10
C GLN A 631 22.39 -2.38 -3.60
N ALA A 632 21.90 -1.97 -4.77
CA ALA A 632 22.25 -0.69 -5.38
C ALA A 632 21.94 0.50 -4.44
N LEU A 633 20.79 0.47 -3.78
CA LEU A 633 20.38 1.53 -2.85
C LEU A 633 21.23 1.57 -1.57
N VAL A 634 21.75 0.43 -1.12
CA VAL A 634 22.62 0.37 0.07
C VAL A 634 24.03 0.85 -0.25
N THR A 635 24.58 0.53 -1.42
CA THR A 635 25.96 0.89 -1.79
C THR A 635 26.12 2.36 -2.18
N SER A 636 25.13 2.97 -2.85
CA SER A 636 25.32 4.25 -3.54
C SER A 636 25.09 5.53 -2.72
N GLY A 637 25.18 5.47 -1.40
CA GLY A 637 24.95 6.64 -0.53
C GLY A 637 23.93 6.44 0.59
N GLY A 638 23.52 5.19 0.83
CA GLY A 638 22.73 4.79 2.00
C GLY A 638 21.39 5.51 2.11
N LEU A 639 21.06 5.97 3.32
CA LEU A 639 19.73 6.49 3.66
C LEU A 639 19.25 7.63 2.74
N LYS A 640 20.14 8.54 2.32
CA LYS A 640 19.75 9.70 1.51
C LYS A 640 19.21 9.30 0.13
N VAL A 641 19.86 8.33 -0.53
CA VAL A 641 19.41 7.85 -1.85
C VAL A 641 18.14 7.04 -1.71
N VAL A 642 18.06 6.19 -0.69
CA VAL A 642 16.85 5.40 -0.35
C VAL A 642 15.63 6.31 -0.17
N GLN A 643 15.78 7.41 0.58
CA GLN A 643 14.71 8.40 0.79
C GLN A 643 14.36 9.17 -0.50
N GLY A 644 15.38 9.64 -1.22
CA GLY A 644 15.18 10.46 -2.42
C GLY A 644 14.47 9.71 -3.54
N VAL A 645 14.83 8.45 -3.78
CA VAL A 645 14.16 7.61 -4.79
C VAL A 645 12.67 7.42 -4.48
N SER A 646 12.32 7.24 -3.20
CA SER A 646 10.91 7.13 -2.78
C SER A 646 10.11 8.40 -3.12
N ILE A 647 10.69 9.59 -2.92
CA ILE A 647 10.06 10.88 -3.27
C ILE A 647 9.95 11.06 -4.79
N VAL A 648 10.99 10.68 -5.54
CA VAL A 648 10.99 10.81 -7.00
C VAL A 648 9.96 9.88 -7.64
N CYS A 649 9.90 8.62 -7.20
CA CYS A 649 8.95 7.64 -7.71
C CYS A 649 7.52 7.88 -7.23
N GLY A 650 7.34 8.46 -6.03
CA GLY A 650 6.03 8.81 -5.49
C GLY A 650 5.29 9.83 -6.35
N LEU A 651 5.98 10.84 -6.88
CA LEU A 651 5.35 11.99 -7.54
C LEU A 651 4.45 11.61 -8.73
N PRO A 652 4.92 10.83 -9.75
CA PRO A 652 4.05 10.42 -10.85
C PRO A 652 2.87 9.55 -10.36
N PHE A 653 3.06 8.76 -9.29
CA PHE A 653 2.01 7.92 -8.74
C PHE A 653 1.00 8.72 -7.90
N THR A 654 1.39 9.85 -7.30
CA THR A 654 0.46 10.82 -6.68
C THR A 654 -0.59 11.29 -7.69
N PHE A 655 -0.18 11.61 -8.93
CA PHE A 655 -1.12 11.93 -9.99
C PHE A 655 -2.02 10.75 -10.34
N ALA A 656 -1.46 9.54 -10.42
CA ALA A 656 -2.22 8.31 -10.68
C ALA A 656 -3.33 8.10 -9.62
N LEU A 657 -3.01 8.26 -8.34
CA LEU A 657 -3.96 8.16 -7.22
C LEU A 657 -5.07 9.20 -7.29
N ASN A 658 -4.76 10.45 -7.65
CA ASN A 658 -5.77 11.49 -7.86
C ASN A 658 -6.80 11.08 -8.93
N PHE A 659 -6.37 10.47 -10.03
CA PHE A 659 -7.29 9.92 -11.02
C PHE A 659 -8.06 8.72 -10.47
N MET A 660 -7.45 7.87 -9.64
CA MET A 660 -8.12 6.72 -9.03
C MET A 660 -9.29 7.14 -8.11
N VAL A 661 -9.23 8.29 -7.43
CA VAL A 661 -10.39 8.86 -6.70
C VAL A 661 -11.60 9.01 -7.62
N VAL A 662 -11.41 9.68 -8.77
CA VAL A 662 -12.48 9.90 -9.75
C VAL A 662 -12.94 8.58 -10.36
N SER A 663 -12.01 7.65 -10.57
CA SER A 663 -12.30 6.33 -11.11
C SER A 663 -13.17 5.50 -10.17
N LEU A 664 -12.82 5.43 -8.89
CA LEU A 664 -13.60 4.74 -7.86
C LEU A 664 -14.99 5.36 -7.71
N TRP A 665 -15.08 6.70 -7.71
CA TRP A 665 -16.37 7.38 -7.68
C TRP A 665 -17.28 6.99 -8.86
N ARG A 666 -16.73 6.95 -10.09
CA ARG A 666 -17.48 6.51 -11.26
C ARG A 666 -17.89 5.04 -11.17
N ALA A 667 -16.96 4.16 -10.78
CA ALA A 667 -17.23 2.73 -10.65
C ALA A 667 -18.38 2.45 -9.67
N LEU A 668 -18.34 3.08 -8.50
CA LEU A 668 -19.39 2.95 -7.50
C LEU A 668 -20.74 3.51 -7.98
N LYS A 669 -20.72 4.61 -8.74
CA LYS A 669 -21.96 5.18 -9.30
C LYS A 669 -22.59 4.28 -10.36
N ASP A 670 -21.77 3.68 -11.21
CA ASP A 670 -22.23 2.79 -12.28
C ASP A 670 -22.92 1.55 -11.70
N GLU A 671 -22.31 0.91 -10.69
CA GLU A 671 -22.89 -0.21 -9.95
C GLU A 671 -24.31 0.08 -9.43
N PHE A 672 -24.51 1.24 -8.80
CA PHE A 672 -25.83 1.60 -8.28
C PHE A 672 -26.85 1.98 -9.36
N ASN A 673 -26.41 2.55 -10.48
CA ASN A 673 -27.30 2.86 -11.59
C ASN A 673 -27.80 1.57 -12.23
N ASP A 674 -26.93 0.57 -12.37
CA ASP A 674 -27.28 -0.74 -12.92
C ASP A 674 -28.27 -1.48 -12.01
N GLU A 675 -28.05 -1.48 -10.70
CA GLU A 675 -29.04 -2.01 -9.75
C GLU A 675 -30.40 -1.32 -9.85
N ALA A 676 -30.42 0.02 -9.94
CA ALA A 676 -31.64 0.80 -10.04
C ALA A 676 -32.40 0.51 -11.36
N GLN A 677 -31.68 0.35 -12.47
CA GLN A 677 -32.25 -0.06 -13.75
C GLN A 677 -32.81 -1.48 -13.70
N GLN A 678 -32.12 -2.41 -13.04
CA GLN A 678 -32.56 -3.79 -12.90
C GLN A 678 -33.84 -3.88 -12.05
N LYS A 679 -33.88 -3.15 -10.92
CA LYS A 679 -35.08 -3.02 -10.06
C LYS A 679 -36.26 -2.37 -10.81
N ASN A 680 -36.02 -1.33 -11.60
CA ASN A 680 -37.05 -0.69 -12.43
C ASN A 680 -37.57 -1.62 -13.54
N SER A 681 -36.69 -2.37 -14.19
CA SER A 681 -37.06 -3.33 -15.25
C SER A 681 -37.91 -4.48 -14.70
N GLN A 682 -37.57 -4.98 -13.51
CA GLN A 682 -38.38 -5.98 -12.80
C GLN A 682 -39.73 -5.39 -12.34
N GLY A 683 -39.73 -4.15 -11.83
CA GLY A 683 -40.97 -3.43 -11.45
C GLY A 683 -41.95 -3.24 -12.62
N VAL A 684 -41.45 -2.92 -13.82
CA VAL A 684 -42.27 -2.83 -15.04
C VAL A 684 -42.86 -4.18 -15.44
N GLN A 685 -42.14 -5.28 -15.24
CA GLN A 685 -42.64 -6.64 -15.48
C GLN A 685 -43.84 -6.99 -14.56
N TYR A 686 -43.81 -6.58 -13.29
CA TYR A 686 -44.93 -6.79 -12.36
C TYR A 686 -46.15 -5.90 -12.69
N VAL A 687 -45.95 -4.67 -13.16
CA VAL A 687 -47.06 -3.78 -13.57
C VAL A 687 -47.78 -4.28 -14.84
N HIS A 688 -47.10 -5.03 -15.71
CA HIS A 688 -47.71 -5.68 -16.88
C HIS A 688 -48.35 -7.05 -16.59
N ALA A 689 -48.06 -7.67 -15.44
CA ALA A 689 -48.73 -8.89 -14.99
C ALA A 689 -50.12 -8.65 -14.35
N GLY A 690 -50.48 -7.38 -14.07
CA GLY A 690 -51.69 -7.00 -13.32
C GLY A 690 -52.93 -6.62 -14.13
N ARG A 691 -52.95 -6.74 -15.46
CA ARG A 691 -54.18 -6.48 -16.26
C ARG A 691 -54.64 -7.73 -17.01
N PRO A 692 -55.78 -8.35 -16.64
CA PRO A 692 -56.33 -9.44 -17.41
C PRO A 692 -56.76 -8.91 -18.78
N ARG A 693 -56.06 -9.39 -19.81
CA ARG A 693 -56.37 -9.10 -21.21
C ARG A 693 -57.71 -9.77 -21.54
N ARG A 694 -58.81 -9.00 -21.53
CA ARG A 694 -60.12 -9.45 -22.03
C ARG A 694 -59.95 -9.88 -23.49
N VAL A 695 -59.96 -11.20 -23.73
CA VAL A 695 -60.04 -11.79 -25.06
C VAL A 695 -61.43 -11.51 -25.59
N ARG A 696 -61.55 -10.61 -26.56
CA ARG A 696 -62.76 -10.45 -27.37
C ARG A 696 -62.52 -11.18 -28.69
N ALA A 697 -63.18 -12.34 -28.82
CA ALA A 697 -63.23 -13.07 -30.07
C ALA A 697 -64.03 -12.26 -31.11
N GLY A 698 -63.44 -12.02 -32.29
CA GLY A 698 -64.13 -11.34 -33.37
C GLY A 698 -63.22 -11.01 -34.56
N ASN A 699 -63.42 -11.75 -35.65
CA ASN A 699 -63.01 -11.51 -37.03
C ASN A 699 -61.54 -11.68 -37.45
N ARG A 700 -61.31 -12.82 -38.12
CA ARG A 700 -60.34 -13.00 -39.20
C ARG A 700 -60.62 -11.98 -40.33
N ARG A 701 -59.72 -11.03 -40.57
CA ARG A 701 -59.26 -10.53 -41.89
C ARG A 701 -58.46 -9.23 -41.70
N ARG A 702 -57.36 -9.11 -42.49
CA ARG A 702 -56.42 -7.96 -42.60
C ARG A 702 -55.42 -7.91 -41.42
N GLU A 703 -54.10 -7.81 -41.58
CA GLU A 703 -53.28 -7.25 -42.65
C GLU A 703 -51.87 -7.89 -42.63
N ARG A 704 -51.40 -8.34 -43.80
CA ARG A 704 -49.98 -8.35 -44.15
C ARG A 704 -49.57 -6.90 -44.39
N ALA A 705 -48.96 -6.22 -43.43
CA ALA A 705 -48.17 -5.00 -43.65
C ALA A 705 -47.48 -4.63 -42.33
N GLY A 706 -46.15 -4.57 -42.31
CA GLY A 706 -45.42 -4.14 -41.11
C GLY A 706 -43.92 -4.46 -41.06
N SER A 707 -43.39 -5.23 -42.01
CA SER A 707 -41.96 -5.57 -42.09
C SER A 707 -41.10 -4.52 -42.83
N GLN A 708 -41.56 -3.28 -43.01
CA GLN A 708 -40.86 -2.29 -43.85
C GLN A 708 -40.39 -0.99 -43.16
N ASN A 709 -40.62 -0.79 -41.86
CA ASN A 709 -40.33 0.50 -41.20
C ASN A 709 -39.06 0.57 -40.32
N ALA A 710 -38.25 -0.47 -40.24
CA ALA A 710 -37.00 -0.43 -39.46
C ALA A 710 -35.73 -0.10 -40.28
N ARG A 711 -35.83 0.01 -41.61
CA ARG A 711 -34.66 0.16 -42.51
C ARG A 711 -34.55 1.53 -43.21
N ARG A 712 -35.37 2.51 -42.82
CA ARG A 712 -35.52 3.81 -43.53
C ARG A 712 -35.23 5.07 -42.71
N ARG A 713 -34.49 4.97 -41.59
CA ARG A 713 -34.03 6.13 -40.79
C ARG A 713 -32.50 6.24 -40.65
N ARG A 714 -31.77 5.46 -41.44
CA ARG A 714 -30.32 5.56 -41.61
C ARG A 714 -30.17 5.69 -43.13
N ILE A 715 -29.62 6.80 -43.62
CA ILE A 715 -29.73 7.38 -44.99
C ILE A 715 -30.76 8.52 -45.04
N GLU A 716 -30.43 9.64 -44.40
CA GLU A 716 -30.79 11.00 -44.81
C GLU A 716 -30.19 11.97 -43.80
N LYS A 717 -28.91 12.32 -44.01
CA LYS A 717 -28.24 13.55 -43.55
C LYS A 717 -26.81 13.54 -44.10
N LEU A 718 -26.72 13.60 -45.42
CA LEU A 718 -25.51 13.86 -46.18
C LEU A 718 -25.97 14.38 -47.53
N HIS A 719 -26.05 15.71 -47.69
CA HIS A 719 -25.55 16.50 -48.82
C HIS A 719 -26.19 17.89 -48.86
N LEU A 720 -25.30 18.87 -49.01
CA LEU A 720 -25.48 20.31 -49.23
C LEU A 720 -26.33 20.62 -50.48
N PRO A 721 -26.69 21.91 -50.68
CA PRO A 721 -26.26 22.54 -51.92
C PRO A 721 -25.69 23.96 -51.78
N VAL A 722 -24.85 24.28 -52.77
CA VAL A 722 -24.12 25.53 -53.05
C VAL A 722 -24.89 26.37 -54.08
N ARG A 723 -24.87 27.71 -53.96
CA ARG A 723 -24.68 28.74 -55.03
C ARG A 723 -24.76 30.17 -54.43
N ARG A 724 -23.67 30.97 -54.46
CA ARG A 724 -23.29 32.05 -55.44
C ARG A 724 -24.33 33.20 -55.50
N ASP A 725 -24.02 34.50 -55.47
CA ASP A 725 -22.77 35.27 -55.53
C ASP A 725 -23.04 36.74 -55.14
N SER A 726 -21.97 37.45 -54.73
CA SER A 726 -21.61 38.86 -55.04
C SER A 726 -22.01 40.05 -54.13
N GLN A 727 -20.96 40.87 -53.89
CA GLN A 727 -20.86 42.29 -53.47
C GLN A 727 -21.23 42.61 -52.01
N GLY A 728 -20.51 43.43 -51.24
CA GLY A 728 -19.34 44.27 -51.43
C GLY A 728 -19.10 45.06 -50.13
N GLU A 729 -17.87 45.54 -49.94
CA GLU A 729 -17.50 46.73 -49.17
C GLU A 729 -17.66 46.84 -47.63
N ASP A 730 -16.50 47.10 -47.02
CA ASP A 730 -16.17 48.16 -46.04
C ASP A 730 -16.33 47.96 -44.51
N ARG A 731 -15.15 47.98 -43.87
CA ARG A 731 -14.71 48.84 -42.74
C ARG A 731 -15.18 48.63 -41.29
N ARG A 732 -14.13 48.61 -40.43
CA ARG A 732 -14.00 49.08 -39.03
C ARG A 732 -14.71 48.20 -37.98
N GLY A 733 -14.18 47.90 -36.81
CA GLY A 733 -13.11 48.49 -36.00
C GLY A 733 -13.60 48.49 -34.54
N ASP A 734 -12.81 47.87 -33.66
CA ASP A 734 -12.72 47.95 -32.19
C ASP A 734 -13.96 48.04 -31.27
N GLY A 735 -13.84 47.31 -30.15
CA GLY A 735 -14.66 47.35 -28.95
C GLY A 735 -14.25 46.26 -27.98
#